data_AF-A0A8J7PFQ4-F1
#
_entry.id   AF-A0A8J7PFQ4-F1
#
_cell.length_a   1.000
_cell.length_b   1.000
_cell.length_c   1.000
_cell.angle_alpha   90.00
_cell.angle_beta   90.00
_cell.angle_gamma   90.00
#
_symmetry.space_group_name_H-M   'P 1'
#
loop_
_entity.id
_entity.type
_entity.pdbx_description
1 polymer ?
#
loop_
_entity_poly.entity_id
_entity_poly.type
_entity_poly.pdbx_seq_one_letter_code
_entity_poly.pdbx_strand_id
1 'polypeptide(L)'
;MSNQRSAPNRFQSLLATAASHLLQSLKDNSASFRILGKTDSARQKFNDEDDDKTAYTKANPTSELSESELQEQRIQLKLLVKQKNYLELAARASNCSDEELSMIAVHGLADFEEYDFKANPHAYRTQVLLLEKIARGYSKSAIKALKVLFNKVNKVAARNLFIERLEQEHWQYMVLNGLTVPVDILLLATEIDKQFSSEICRDVFQMLWLTLQKSLNSRISMIGEVLGDPEPLGFRYNHSQTEITENIKLTALELADKFPAKDRERILLYAAQDYNEIVSKEATRRLIAYWSTPEGQSPEGLECSGMLRLADNLKIAAIALNFDWKKESEATESEIQTQLAEANRLRAELNSAMDSMQGSQIKRLKFDLEQTERQIQSLAQRRSGCLQKLVNLLCRAMDIPEAVVEFNEHSLLCASYQVGTGRIAVSRELLLSQNPLSDNLLSTLVHELVHMEQDVTTIRLICDSIDLTFGKHAGDLNSLMQLYSKAVGYPPEPIFLLATMRKRDDRRLTAKERQRAERLYQGSMEAAQIHERTVRLEARLEKIDKARARLESGDSDNELLSCLLDQKGMARLFRNGRVPAILLNELEESRLDLEAVVTSFSIKIEAGKAESLVQGAHTLIRQGYGRHLEPVKMRIKTVLVQVLKEEQRRLNKALVVSRRQGYHEEEAYYIDDRTQVLVRCLEKEWLKPQ
;
A
#
# COMPACT_ATOMS: atom_id res chain seq x y z
N MET A 1 53.57 -38.70 26.57
CA MET A 1 53.57 -37.79 27.73
C MET A 1 54.34 -36.52 27.37
N SER A 2 53.68 -35.37 27.31
CA SER A 2 54.26 -34.04 27.57
C SER A 2 53.16 -32.98 27.48
N ASN A 3 53.18 -32.00 28.38
CA ASN A 3 52.14 -30.97 28.47
C ASN A 3 52.41 -29.80 27.51
N GLN A 4 51.37 -29.21 26.94
CA GLN A 4 51.37 -27.79 26.57
C GLN A 4 50.31 -27.06 27.40
N ARG A 5 50.74 -25.98 28.05
CA ARG A 5 49.86 -25.06 28.80
C ARG A 5 49.16 -24.14 27.81
N SER A 6 47.84 -24.01 27.90
CA SER A 6 47.12 -22.92 27.26
C SER A 6 47.44 -21.59 27.96
N ALA A 7 47.73 -20.55 27.16
CA ALA A 7 47.81 -19.18 27.68
C ALA A 7 46.39 -18.59 27.80
N PRO A 8 46.09 -17.78 28.83
CA PRO A 8 44.76 -17.22 29.02
C PRO A 8 44.43 -16.13 27.98
N ASN A 9 43.18 -16.10 27.53
CA ASN A 9 42.66 -15.14 26.55
C ASN A 9 42.70 -13.70 27.06
N ARG A 10 43.70 -12.92 26.63
CA ARG A 10 43.80 -11.46 26.88
C ARG A 10 42.54 -10.68 26.47
N PHE A 11 41.76 -11.18 25.52
CA PHE A 11 40.52 -10.54 25.06
C PHE A 11 39.43 -10.52 26.13
N GLN A 12 39.29 -11.59 26.93
CA GLN A 12 38.27 -11.66 27.98
C GLN A 12 38.62 -10.79 29.20
N SER A 13 39.90 -10.63 29.55
CA SER A 13 40.29 -9.71 30.64
C SER A 13 40.16 -8.23 30.26
N LEU A 14 40.37 -7.88 28.99
CA LEU A 14 40.14 -6.52 28.49
C LEU A 14 38.65 -6.14 28.55
N LEU A 15 37.74 -7.01 28.12
CA LEU A 15 36.29 -6.78 28.19
C LEU A 15 35.79 -6.59 29.64
N ALA A 16 36.26 -7.41 30.58
CA ALA A 16 35.89 -7.27 32.01
C ALA A 16 36.39 -5.93 32.62
N THR A 17 37.56 -5.45 32.18
CA THR A 17 38.14 -4.20 32.66
C THR A 17 37.40 -2.98 32.08
N ALA A 18 37.04 -3.01 30.79
CA ALA A 18 36.24 -1.97 30.15
C ALA A 18 34.83 -1.84 30.76
N ALA A 19 34.14 -2.96 31.02
CA ALA A 19 32.83 -2.96 31.67
C ALA A 19 32.87 -2.34 33.08
N SER A 20 33.94 -2.58 33.84
CA SER A 20 34.12 -2.01 35.17
C SER A 20 34.33 -0.48 35.15
N HIS A 21 35.11 0.04 34.18
CA HIS A 21 35.28 1.48 34.00
C HIS A 21 33.99 2.19 33.57
N LEU A 22 33.18 1.55 32.73
CA LEU A 22 31.92 2.12 32.23
C LEU A 22 30.86 2.21 33.35
N LEU A 23 30.80 1.21 34.23
CA LEU A 23 29.94 1.23 35.43
C LEU A 23 30.37 2.27 36.48
N GLN A 24 31.67 2.58 36.57
CA GLN A 24 32.17 3.64 37.47
C GLN A 24 31.80 5.03 36.93
N SER A 25 32.02 5.28 35.64
CA SER A 25 31.65 6.53 34.94
C SER A 25 30.15 6.87 35.07
N LEU A 26 29.28 5.86 35.03
CA LEU A 26 27.83 6.05 35.18
C LEU A 26 27.40 6.40 36.61
N LYS A 27 28.19 6.06 37.64
CA LYS A 27 27.94 6.51 39.02
C LYS A 27 28.32 7.97 39.19
N ASP A 28 29.50 8.37 38.70
CA ASP A 28 30.06 9.70 38.94
C ASP A 28 29.25 10.81 38.22
N ASN A 29 28.62 10.50 37.08
CA ASN A 29 27.76 11.44 36.34
C ASN A 29 26.37 11.70 37.00
N SER A 30 25.98 10.95 38.03
CA SER A 30 24.68 11.13 38.69
C SER A 30 24.61 12.34 39.64
N ALA A 31 25.74 12.97 39.96
CA ALA A 31 25.84 14.04 40.94
C ALA A 31 25.68 15.48 40.36
N SER A 32 25.75 15.65 39.04
CA SER A 32 26.08 16.96 38.43
C SER A 32 24.92 17.74 37.78
N PHE A 33 23.67 17.26 37.88
CA PHE A 33 22.49 17.97 37.32
C PHE A 33 21.50 18.45 38.38
N ARG A 34 21.89 19.51 39.09
CA ARG A 34 20.99 20.53 39.66
C ARG A 34 21.55 21.90 39.29
N ILE A 35 20.68 22.92 39.28
CA ILE A 35 20.94 24.36 39.06
C ILE A 35 20.81 24.82 37.59
N LEU A 36 19.59 25.14 37.14
CA LEU A 36 19.14 26.51 36.84
C LEU A 36 17.71 26.55 36.26
N GLY A 37 16.95 27.60 36.58
CA GLY A 37 15.61 27.87 36.03
C GLY A 37 15.18 29.33 36.27
N LYS A 38 14.06 29.73 35.64
CA LYS A 38 13.58 31.14 35.46
C LYS A 38 14.47 31.91 34.43
N THR A 39 14.06 32.90 33.62
CA THR A 39 12.93 33.87 33.54
C THR A 39 12.69 34.20 32.03
N ASP A 40 11.60 34.79 31.50
CA ASP A 40 10.26 35.13 32.02
C ASP A 40 9.14 35.06 30.92
N SER A 41 8.15 35.96 30.95
CA SER A 41 6.90 36.03 30.18
C SER A 41 6.81 37.19 29.17
N ALA A 42 6.03 36.99 28.10
CA ALA A 42 5.32 38.08 27.39
C ALA A 42 4.04 37.55 26.73
N ARG A 43 2.90 38.25 26.93
CA ARG A 43 1.60 37.96 26.29
C ARG A 43 1.35 38.93 25.13
N GLN A 44 0.77 38.45 24.05
CA GLN A 44 -0.17 39.23 23.22
C GLN A 44 -1.35 38.33 22.79
N LYS A 45 -2.46 38.96 22.40
CA LYS A 45 -3.82 38.40 22.56
C LYS A 45 -4.73 38.85 21.40
N PHE A 46 -5.64 37.96 20.98
CA PHE A 46 -6.73 38.17 19.99
C PHE A 46 -6.30 38.35 18.51
N ASN A 47 -7.09 37.95 17.50
CA ASN A 47 -8.52 37.55 17.46
C ASN A 47 -8.77 36.08 17.05
N ASP A 48 -9.96 35.59 17.38
CA ASP A 48 -10.57 34.33 16.93
C ASP A 48 -11.37 34.52 15.62
N GLU A 49 -11.45 33.47 14.79
CA GLU A 49 -12.62 33.09 13.96
C GLU A 49 -12.35 31.68 13.37
N ASP A 50 -12.97 30.67 13.99
CA ASP A 50 -13.63 29.44 13.49
C ASP A 50 -13.31 28.91 12.06
N ASP A 51 -13.28 27.60 11.75
CA ASP A 51 -13.36 26.38 12.57
C ASP A 51 -12.84 25.20 11.71
N ASP A 52 -11.97 24.34 12.24
CA ASP A 52 -11.93 22.89 11.92
C ASP A 52 -10.87 22.18 12.80
N LYS A 53 -11.32 21.52 13.87
CA LYS A 53 -10.47 20.68 14.74
C LYS A 53 -11.15 19.35 15.03
N THR A 54 -10.98 18.39 14.12
CA THR A 54 -11.00 16.97 14.50
C THR A 54 -9.61 16.58 15.00
N ALA A 55 -9.55 16.02 16.20
CA ALA A 55 -8.30 15.73 16.89
C ALA A 55 -7.61 14.47 16.33
N TYR A 56 -6.28 14.51 16.16
CA TYR A 56 -5.31 13.64 16.85
C TYR A 56 -3.91 13.78 16.21
N THR A 57 -3.13 14.77 16.65
CA THR A 57 -1.65 14.74 16.55
C THR A 57 -1.07 15.77 17.52
N LYS A 58 -0.33 15.30 18.53
CA LYS A 58 0.69 16.09 19.24
C LYS A 58 1.99 15.30 19.24
N ALA A 59 2.68 15.35 18.10
CA ALA A 59 4.09 15.05 17.99
C ALA A 59 4.90 16.36 18.01
N ASN A 60 6.21 16.27 18.27
CA ASN A 60 7.08 17.44 18.47
C ASN A 60 7.26 18.29 17.20
N PRO A 61 7.50 19.61 17.33
CA PRO A 61 7.71 20.51 16.20
C PRO A 61 9.15 20.43 15.68
N THR A 62 9.44 19.45 14.83
CA THR A 62 10.47 19.57 13.79
C THR A 62 9.74 19.77 12.47
N SER A 63 10.04 20.86 11.74
CA SER A 63 9.24 21.34 10.60
C SER A 63 8.99 20.26 9.54
N GLU A 64 7.81 19.66 9.58
CA GLU A 64 7.31 18.82 8.49
C GLU A 64 7.03 19.75 7.29
N LEU A 65 7.74 19.51 6.19
CA LEU A 65 7.48 20.18 4.92
C LEU A 65 6.05 19.89 4.49
N SER A 66 5.35 20.88 3.95
CA SER A 66 4.02 20.64 3.40
C SER A 66 4.08 19.63 2.25
N GLU A 67 3.01 18.88 2.02
CA GLU A 67 2.94 17.90 0.92
C GLU A 67 3.23 18.54 -0.46
N SER A 68 2.98 19.84 -0.61
CA SER A 68 3.33 20.62 -1.80
C SER A 68 4.85 20.81 -1.95
N GLU A 69 5.55 21.15 -0.87
CA GLU A 69 7.02 21.31 -0.87
C GLU A 69 7.72 19.95 -1.06
N LEU A 70 7.19 18.87 -0.47
CA LEU A 70 7.68 17.50 -0.70
C LEU A 70 7.45 17.05 -2.14
N GLN A 71 6.29 17.36 -2.74
CA GLN A 71 6.01 17.11 -4.15
C GLN A 71 7.00 17.86 -5.06
N GLU A 72 7.30 19.12 -4.76
CA GLU A 72 8.28 19.91 -5.49
C GLU A 72 9.71 19.36 -5.36
N GLN A 73 10.16 19.03 -4.15
CA GLN A 73 11.49 18.44 -3.95
C GLN A 73 11.63 17.06 -4.63
N ARG A 74 10.57 16.24 -4.66
CA ARG A 74 10.55 14.96 -5.41
C ARG A 74 10.76 15.18 -6.92
N ILE A 75 10.14 16.21 -7.48
CA ILE A 75 10.30 16.58 -8.90
C ILE A 75 11.73 17.09 -9.14
N GLN A 76 12.26 18.00 -8.30
CA GLN A 76 13.65 18.49 -8.43
C GLN A 76 14.67 17.36 -8.46
N LEU A 77 14.60 16.41 -7.52
CA LEU A 77 15.53 15.28 -7.49
C LEU A 77 15.43 14.43 -8.78
N LYS A 78 14.21 14.09 -9.22
CA LYS A 78 14.01 13.30 -10.46
C LYS A 78 14.54 14.02 -11.71
N LEU A 79 14.53 15.36 -11.73
CA LEU A 79 15.14 16.16 -12.81
C LEU A 79 16.67 16.16 -12.73
N LEU A 80 17.25 16.35 -11.55
CA LEU A 80 18.70 16.31 -11.34
C LEU A 80 19.31 14.95 -11.74
N VAL A 81 18.60 13.84 -11.51
CA VAL A 81 18.99 12.50 -11.99
C VAL A 81 19.04 12.45 -13.52
N LYS A 82 17.97 12.89 -14.20
CA LYS A 82 17.95 12.95 -15.67
C LYS A 82 19.03 13.85 -16.27
N GLN A 83 19.37 14.94 -15.57
CA GLN A 83 20.43 15.88 -15.95
C GLN A 83 21.84 15.39 -15.58
N LYS A 84 21.96 14.25 -14.86
CA LYS A 84 23.22 13.68 -14.35
C LYS A 84 24.03 14.64 -13.46
N ASN A 85 23.35 15.55 -12.76
CA ASN A 85 23.97 16.49 -11.81
C ASN A 85 24.22 15.81 -10.45
N TYR A 86 25.19 14.88 -10.43
CA TYR A 86 25.48 14.05 -9.27
C TYR A 86 26.02 14.83 -8.06
N LEU A 87 26.69 15.97 -8.27
CA LEU A 87 27.21 16.79 -7.16
C LEU A 87 26.07 17.42 -6.36
N GLU A 88 25.06 17.96 -7.02
CA GLU A 88 23.90 18.53 -6.35
C GLU A 88 23.01 17.44 -5.73
N LEU A 89 22.82 16.30 -6.40
CA LEU A 89 22.15 15.13 -5.81
C LEU A 89 22.82 14.68 -4.50
N ALA A 90 24.15 14.63 -4.47
CA ALA A 90 24.89 14.25 -3.26
C ALA A 90 24.79 15.29 -2.13
N ALA A 91 24.76 16.59 -2.47
CA ALA A 91 24.52 17.65 -1.50
C ALA A 91 23.09 17.59 -0.93
N ARG A 92 22.07 17.36 -1.77
CA ARG A 92 20.68 17.16 -1.34
C ARG A 92 20.53 15.91 -0.48
N ALA A 93 21.08 14.76 -0.90
CA ALA A 93 21.08 13.51 -0.12
C ALA A 93 21.69 13.70 1.28
N SER A 94 22.83 14.38 1.38
CA SER A 94 23.55 14.61 2.64
C SER A 94 22.76 15.47 3.63
N ASN A 95 21.87 16.35 3.14
CA ASN A 95 21.12 17.32 3.94
C ASN A 95 19.62 16.96 4.06
N CYS A 96 19.20 15.79 3.55
CA CYS A 96 17.80 15.43 3.47
C CYS A 96 17.24 14.91 4.80
N SER A 97 16.18 15.57 5.30
CA SER A 97 15.41 15.14 6.48
C SER A 97 14.23 14.21 6.15
N ASP A 98 13.85 14.10 4.87
CA ASP A 98 12.80 13.19 4.41
C ASP A 98 13.37 11.85 3.93
N GLU A 99 12.64 10.77 4.18
CA GLU A 99 13.06 9.40 3.88
C GLU A 99 12.97 9.10 2.38
N GLU A 100 11.92 9.56 1.71
CA GLU A 100 11.63 9.25 0.32
C GLU A 100 12.57 10.02 -0.63
N LEU A 101 12.76 11.31 -0.35
CA LEU A 101 13.74 12.16 -1.02
C LEU A 101 15.16 11.58 -0.86
N SER A 102 15.50 11.05 0.33
CA SER A 102 16.80 10.39 0.57
C SER A 102 17.01 9.16 -0.33
N MET A 103 15.95 8.38 -0.56
CA MET A 103 15.94 7.21 -1.45
C MET A 103 16.11 7.61 -2.91
N ILE A 104 15.34 8.60 -3.40
CA ILE A 104 15.41 9.08 -4.79
C ILE A 104 16.84 9.59 -5.09
N ALA A 105 17.41 10.40 -4.19
CA ALA A 105 18.74 10.96 -4.39
C ALA A 105 19.85 9.87 -4.42
N VAL A 106 19.80 8.88 -3.51
CA VAL A 106 20.79 7.78 -3.48
C VAL A 106 20.65 6.86 -4.69
N HIS A 107 19.43 6.49 -5.09
CA HIS A 107 19.23 5.66 -6.29
C HIS A 107 19.64 6.39 -7.57
N GLY A 108 19.41 7.70 -7.64
CA GLY A 108 19.88 8.56 -8.72
C GLY A 108 21.41 8.68 -8.82
N LEU A 109 22.12 8.65 -7.69
CA LEU A 109 23.58 8.53 -7.67
C LEU A 109 24.05 7.13 -8.11
N ALA A 110 23.22 6.11 -7.88
CA ALA A 110 23.45 4.70 -8.17
C ALA A 110 22.88 4.23 -9.53
N ASP A 111 22.65 5.16 -10.46
CA ASP A 111 22.10 4.93 -11.81
C ASP A 111 23.16 4.30 -12.74
N PHE A 112 23.60 3.10 -12.38
CA PHE A 112 24.51 2.22 -13.12
C PHE A 112 24.37 0.77 -12.61
N GLU A 113 24.59 -0.23 -13.45
CA GLU A 113 24.53 -1.64 -13.03
C GLU A 113 25.87 -2.21 -12.56
N GLU A 114 25.83 -3.27 -11.74
CA GLU A 114 27.04 -3.90 -11.17
C GLU A 114 27.96 -4.43 -12.30
N TYR A 115 27.38 -4.93 -13.40
CA TYR A 115 28.12 -5.38 -14.56
C TYR A 115 28.84 -4.23 -15.27
N ASP A 116 28.16 -3.10 -15.51
CA ASP A 116 28.73 -1.93 -16.16
C ASP A 116 29.85 -1.30 -15.31
N PHE A 117 29.66 -1.28 -13.98
CA PHE A 117 30.69 -0.85 -13.05
C PHE A 117 31.93 -1.74 -13.10
N LYS A 118 31.76 -3.08 -13.12
CA LYS A 118 32.88 -4.04 -13.27
C LYS A 118 33.60 -3.90 -14.61
N ALA A 119 32.86 -3.61 -15.69
CA ALA A 119 33.42 -3.43 -17.02
C ALA A 119 34.20 -2.11 -17.18
N ASN A 120 33.74 -1.01 -16.56
CA ASN A 120 34.42 0.29 -16.59
C ASN A 120 34.31 1.05 -15.25
N PRO A 121 35.13 0.70 -14.24
CA PRO A 121 35.08 1.36 -12.92
C PRO A 121 35.42 2.85 -12.97
N HIS A 122 36.20 3.29 -13.97
CA HIS A 122 36.65 4.67 -14.10
C HIS A 122 35.52 5.64 -14.48
N ALA A 123 34.56 5.20 -15.29
CA ALA A 123 33.42 6.03 -15.69
C ALA A 123 32.56 6.49 -14.51
N TYR A 124 32.40 5.63 -13.49
CA TYR A 124 31.50 5.86 -12.35
C TYR A 124 32.23 6.35 -11.08
N ARG A 125 33.55 6.59 -11.16
CA ARG A 125 34.39 6.93 -9.99
C ARG A 125 33.85 8.09 -9.16
N THR A 126 33.34 9.13 -9.80
CA THR A 126 32.77 10.31 -9.12
C THR A 126 31.52 9.96 -8.31
N GLN A 127 30.61 9.15 -8.89
CA GLN A 127 29.39 8.69 -8.19
C GLN A 127 29.73 7.82 -6.97
N VAL A 128 30.69 6.90 -7.12
CA VAL A 128 31.17 6.04 -6.01
C VAL A 128 31.76 6.87 -4.87
N LEU A 129 32.63 7.84 -5.17
CA LEU A 129 33.21 8.73 -4.14
C LEU A 129 32.14 9.57 -3.41
N LEU A 130 31.09 9.99 -4.11
CA LEU A 130 29.98 10.72 -3.49
C LEU A 130 29.10 9.81 -2.61
N LEU A 131 28.79 8.59 -3.06
CA LEU A 131 28.11 7.56 -2.25
C LEU A 131 28.92 7.22 -0.99
N GLU A 132 30.24 7.05 -1.12
CA GLU A 132 31.17 6.81 -0.01
C GLU A 132 31.22 7.96 1.01
N LYS A 133 31.08 9.21 0.55
CA LYS A 133 30.97 10.38 1.43
C LYS A 133 29.64 10.39 2.17
N ILE A 134 28.54 10.10 1.50
CA ILE A 134 27.19 10.03 2.09
C ILE A 134 27.10 8.91 3.12
N ALA A 135 27.62 7.71 2.81
CA ALA A 135 27.63 6.55 3.70
C ALA A 135 28.42 6.78 5.00
N ARG A 136 29.43 7.66 4.99
CA ARG A 136 30.16 8.09 6.19
C ARG A 136 29.48 9.22 6.97
N GLY A 137 28.48 9.90 6.39
CA GLY A 137 27.77 11.01 7.01
C GLY A 137 26.76 10.59 8.10
N TYR A 138 26.01 11.59 8.57
CA TYR A 138 24.90 11.44 9.53
C TYR A 138 23.60 11.95 8.89
N SER A 139 23.13 11.25 7.86
CA SER A 139 21.94 11.60 7.09
C SER A 139 21.08 10.36 6.82
N LYS A 140 19.78 10.54 6.51
CA LYS A 140 18.87 9.45 6.13
C LYS A 140 19.36 8.64 4.93
N SER A 141 20.11 9.29 4.04
CA SER A 141 20.77 8.64 2.89
C SER A 141 21.96 7.74 3.26
N ALA A 142 22.54 7.80 4.47
CA ALA A 142 23.81 7.12 4.75
C ALA A 142 23.73 5.59 4.72
N ILE A 143 22.73 4.98 5.37
CA ILE A 143 22.54 3.51 5.33
C ILE A 143 22.19 3.02 3.91
N LYS A 144 21.40 3.81 3.17
CA LYS A 144 20.97 3.53 1.79
C LYS A 144 22.17 3.57 0.83
N ALA A 145 23.03 4.59 0.96
CA ALA A 145 24.27 4.69 0.20
C ALA A 145 25.23 3.53 0.53
N LEU A 146 25.32 3.13 1.81
CA LEU A 146 26.13 1.98 2.20
C LEU A 146 25.60 0.66 1.63
N LYS A 147 24.28 0.46 1.60
CA LYS A 147 23.62 -0.69 0.97
C LYS A 147 23.88 -0.74 -0.55
N VAL A 148 23.86 0.40 -1.23
CA VAL A 148 24.27 0.51 -2.65
C VAL A 148 25.74 0.12 -2.83
N LEU A 149 26.65 0.65 -2.00
CA LEU A 149 28.08 0.34 -2.09
C LEU A 149 28.36 -1.15 -1.86
N PHE A 150 27.64 -1.77 -0.93
CA PHE A 150 27.70 -3.21 -0.69
C PHE A 150 27.26 -4.01 -1.91
N ASN A 151 26.09 -3.69 -2.48
CA ASN A 151 25.49 -4.51 -3.53
C ASN A 151 26.05 -4.24 -4.95
N LYS A 152 26.45 -3.01 -5.30
CA LYS A 152 26.89 -2.64 -6.67
C LYS A 152 28.39 -2.35 -6.83
N VAL A 153 29.15 -2.11 -5.75
CA VAL A 153 30.52 -1.56 -5.85
C VAL A 153 31.59 -2.46 -5.23
N ASN A 154 31.62 -2.60 -3.90
CA ASN A 154 32.62 -3.39 -3.19
C ASN A 154 32.11 -3.88 -1.82
N LYS A 155 31.65 -5.14 -1.80
CA LYS A 155 31.13 -5.84 -0.61
C LYS A 155 32.07 -5.78 0.60
N VAL A 156 33.39 -5.96 0.39
CA VAL A 156 34.37 -6.01 1.48
C VAL A 156 34.58 -4.63 2.10
N ALA A 157 34.76 -3.60 1.26
CA ALA A 157 34.94 -2.22 1.74
C ALA A 157 33.68 -1.70 2.46
N ALA A 158 32.49 -1.98 1.91
CA ALA A 158 31.22 -1.61 2.54
C ALA A 158 30.98 -2.37 3.86
N ARG A 159 31.30 -3.67 3.94
CA ARG A 159 31.25 -4.43 5.19
C ARG A 159 32.17 -3.84 6.26
N ASN A 160 33.41 -3.50 5.90
CA ASN A 160 34.35 -2.94 6.86
C ASN A 160 33.87 -1.57 7.37
N LEU A 161 33.32 -0.72 6.49
CA LEU A 161 32.71 0.55 6.89
C LEU A 161 31.44 0.37 7.75
N PHE A 162 30.64 -0.68 7.51
CA PHE A 162 29.51 -1.01 8.37
C PHE A 162 29.94 -1.37 9.80
N ILE A 163 30.99 -2.21 9.92
CA ILE A 163 31.55 -2.66 11.19
C ILE A 163 32.24 -1.49 11.92
N GLU A 164 33.05 -0.69 11.24
CA GLU A 164 33.68 0.52 11.81
C GLU A 164 32.64 1.44 12.46
N ARG A 165 31.51 1.68 11.77
CA ARG A 165 30.41 2.51 12.29
C ARG A 165 29.61 1.84 13.41
N LEU A 166 29.62 0.52 13.49
CA LEU A 166 29.02 -0.24 14.59
C LEU A 166 29.88 -0.16 15.85
N GLU A 167 31.20 -0.32 15.72
CA GLU A 167 32.18 -0.16 16.80
C GLU A 167 32.23 1.27 17.35
N GLN A 168 31.99 2.27 16.51
CA GLN A 168 31.92 3.71 16.87
C GLN A 168 30.54 4.15 17.40
N GLU A 169 29.60 3.22 17.61
CA GLU A 169 28.20 3.46 18.04
C GLU A 169 27.38 4.41 17.13
N HIS A 170 27.85 4.69 15.91
CA HIS A 170 27.23 5.65 15.00
C HIS A 170 25.81 5.21 14.58
N TRP A 171 25.56 3.91 14.46
CA TRP A 171 24.23 3.39 14.14
C TRP A 171 23.22 3.60 15.30
N GLN A 172 23.62 3.43 16.56
CA GLN A 172 22.77 3.79 17.72
C GLN A 172 22.40 5.28 17.68
N TYR A 173 23.41 6.13 17.50
CA TYR A 173 23.21 7.58 17.43
C TYR A 173 22.24 7.96 16.31
N MET A 174 22.41 7.40 15.11
CA MET A 174 21.51 7.69 13.98
C MET A 174 20.07 7.27 14.25
N VAL A 175 19.84 6.11 14.86
CA VAL A 175 18.49 5.63 15.21
C VAL A 175 17.85 6.52 16.28
N LEU A 176 18.58 6.90 17.33
CA LEU A 176 18.07 7.77 18.40
C LEU A 176 17.67 9.17 17.89
N ASN A 177 18.33 9.66 16.85
CA ASN A 177 18.04 10.97 16.24
C ASN A 177 17.09 10.89 15.04
N GLY A 178 16.49 9.72 14.74
CA GLY A 178 15.59 9.54 13.60
C GLY A 178 16.25 9.72 12.23
N LEU A 179 17.59 9.58 12.17
CA LEU A 179 18.41 9.71 10.96
C LEU A 179 18.54 8.39 10.18
N THR A 180 17.97 7.29 10.67
CA THR A 180 17.87 6.02 9.94
C THR A 180 16.78 5.15 10.56
N VAL A 181 16.13 4.33 9.74
CA VAL A 181 15.22 3.28 10.20
C VAL A 181 16.05 2.11 10.76
N PRO A 182 15.67 1.47 11.88
CA PRO A 182 16.39 0.33 12.45
C PRO A 182 16.46 -0.87 11.50
N VAL A 183 15.39 -1.10 10.71
CA VAL A 183 15.28 -2.26 9.83
C VAL A 183 16.20 -2.18 8.61
N ASP A 184 16.49 -0.99 8.08
CA ASP A 184 17.52 -0.80 7.04
C ASP A 184 18.90 -1.34 7.50
N ILE A 185 19.25 -1.13 8.78
CA ILE A 185 20.50 -1.61 9.37
C ILE A 185 20.47 -3.15 9.50
N LEU A 186 19.34 -3.72 9.93
CA LEU A 186 19.16 -5.17 10.07
C LEU A 186 19.18 -5.91 8.73
N LEU A 187 18.58 -5.33 7.70
CA LEU A 187 18.61 -5.88 6.34
C LEU A 187 20.05 -5.93 5.82
N LEU A 188 20.81 -4.83 5.94
CA LEU A 188 22.22 -4.82 5.54
C LEU A 188 23.08 -5.78 6.38
N ALA A 189 22.85 -5.88 7.68
CA ALA A 189 23.54 -6.85 8.53
C ALA A 189 23.22 -8.30 8.11
N THR A 190 21.97 -8.58 7.71
CA THR A 190 21.56 -9.90 7.19
C THR A 190 22.21 -10.19 5.84
N GLU A 191 22.30 -9.21 4.94
CA GLU A 191 23.02 -9.32 3.66
C GLU A 191 24.52 -9.58 3.87
N ILE A 192 25.14 -8.93 4.86
CA ILE A 192 26.54 -9.17 5.26
C ILE A 192 26.71 -10.61 5.78
N ASP A 193 25.88 -11.05 6.72
CA ASP A 193 25.97 -12.40 7.29
C ASP A 193 25.78 -13.49 6.21
N LYS A 194 24.83 -13.33 5.28
CA LYS A 194 24.64 -14.22 4.13
C LYS A 194 25.86 -14.31 3.20
N GLN A 195 26.58 -13.20 2.98
CA GLN A 195 27.71 -13.15 2.04
C GLN A 195 29.05 -13.54 2.67
N PHE A 196 29.20 -13.38 3.99
CA PHE A 196 30.48 -13.56 4.69
C PHE A 196 30.45 -14.63 5.80
N SER A 197 29.31 -15.31 5.99
CA SER A 197 29.10 -16.31 7.05
C SER A 197 29.43 -15.80 8.45
N SER A 198 29.05 -14.54 8.73
CA SER A 198 29.13 -13.94 10.06
C SER A 198 27.80 -14.05 10.82
N GLU A 199 27.79 -13.67 12.11
CA GLU A 199 26.59 -13.67 12.98
C GLU A 199 26.25 -12.25 13.50
N ILE A 200 26.69 -11.20 12.80
CA ILE A 200 26.64 -9.80 13.27
C ILE A 200 25.20 -9.31 13.43
N CYS A 201 24.27 -9.79 12.61
CA CYS A 201 22.87 -9.35 12.62
C CYS A 201 22.18 -9.61 13.97
N ARG A 202 22.55 -10.67 14.69
CA ARG A 202 22.03 -10.98 16.03
C ARG A 202 22.43 -9.90 17.05
N ASP A 203 23.70 -9.53 17.07
CA ASP A 203 24.24 -8.51 17.98
C ASP A 203 23.66 -7.13 17.64
N VAL A 204 23.53 -6.81 16.35
CA VAL A 204 22.89 -5.59 15.85
C VAL A 204 21.42 -5.52 16.30
N PHE A 205 20.65 -6.62 16.21
CA PHE A 205 19.27 -6.67 16.68
C PHE A 205 19.15 -6.40 18.18
N GLN A 206 19.99 -7.04 19.00
CA GLN A 206 20.01 -6.81 20.44
C GLN A 206 20.41 -5.36 20.78
N MET A 207 21.41 -4.82 20.10
CA MET A 207 21.84 -3.42 20.22
C MET A 207 20.71 -2.45 19.90
N LEU A 208 19.99 -2.63 18.78
CA LEU A 208 18.89 -1.76 18.36
C LEU A 208 17.72 -1.84 19.34
N TRP A 209 17.39 -3.04 19.81
CA TRP A 209 16.32 -3.26 20.79
C TRP A 209 16.60 -2.55 22.13
N LEU A 210 17.84 -2.56 22.61
CA LEU A 210 18.27 -1.83 23.80
C LEU A 210 18.27 -0.31 23.57
N THR A 211 18.76 0.13 22.40
CA THR A 211 18.79 1.55 22.00
C THR A 211 17.38 2.17 22.05
N LEU A 212 16.38 1.45 21.56
CA LEU A 212 14.98 1.90 21.51
C LEU A 212 14.23 1.74 22.85
N GLN A 213 14.88 1.41 23.97
CA GLN A 213 14.21 1.11 25.24
C GLN A 213 13.31 2.22 25.80
N LYS A 214 13.56 3.48 25.42
CA LYS A 214 12.76 4.64 25.86
C LYS A 214 11.55 4.93 24.97
N SER A 215 11.40 4.28 23.81
CA SER A 215 10.32 4.52 22.84
C SER A 215 9.57 3.24 22.51
N LEU A 216 8.35 3.11 23.05
CA LEU A 216 7.47 1.97 22.74
C LEU A 216 7.09 1.95 21.26
N ASN A 217 6.69 3.09 20.69
CA ASN A 217 6.28 3.19 19.28
C ASN A 217 7.41 2.79 18.33
N SER A 218 8.65 3.21 18.60
CA SER A 218 9.81 2.81 17.77
C SER A 218 10.11 1.32 17.87
N ARG A 219 9.87 0.70 19.03
CA ARG A 219 9.97 -0.77 19.20
C ARG A 219 8.87 -1.52 18.44
N ILE A 220 7.64 -1.01 18.48
CA ILE A 220 6.51 -1.56 17.71
C ILE A 220 6.81 -1.47 16.21
N SER A 221 7.27 -0.31 15.72
CA SER A 221 7.66 -0.12 14.31
C SER A 221 8.77 -1.10 13.89
N MET A 222 9.87 -1.16 14.64
CA MET A 222 10.98 -2.07 14.34
C MET A 222 10.54 -3.54 14.30
N ILE A 223 9.71 -3.99 15.24
CA ILE A 223 9.26 -5.39 15.30
C ILE A 223 8.22 -5.71 14.22
N GLY A 224 7.29 -4.80 13.94
CA GLY A 224 6.33 -4.95 12.85
C GLY A 224 7.02 -5.01 11.49
N GLU A 225 7.91 -4.08 11.20
CA GLU A 225 8.73 -4.07 9.99
C GLU A 225 9.57 -5.36 9.87
N VAL A 226 10.21 -5.82 10.95
CA VAL A 226 10.95 -7.11 10.96
C VAL A 226 10.07 -8.30 10.57
N LEU A 227 8.79 -8.27 10.97
CA LEU A 227 7.78 -9.31 10.69
C LEU A 227 6.93 -9.03 9.45
N GLY A 228 7.30 -8.02 8.65
CA GLY A 228 6.74 -7.74 7.32
C GLY A 228 5.48 -6.88 7.30
N ASP A 229 5.23 -6.12 8.36
CA ASP A 229 4.27 -5.00 8.36
C ASP A 229 4.97 -3.73 7.85
N PRO A 230 4.61 -3.20 6.66
CA PRO A 230 5.35 -2.09 6.03
C PRO A 230 5.07 -0.71 6.64
N GLU A 231 4.01 -0.54 7.45
CA GLU A 231 3.71 0.73 8.12
C GLU A 231 3.02 0.47 9.48
N PRO A 232 3.74 -0.09 10.49
CA PRO A 232 3.10 -0.68 11.68
C PRO A 232 2.25 0.29 12.51
N LEU A 233 2.58 1.58 12.45
CA LEU A 233 1.86 2.66 13.13
C LEU A 233 0.88 3.43 12.23
N GLY A 234 0.79 3.08 10.95
CA GLY A 234 -0.04 3.73 9.93
C GLY A 234 -1.10 2.79 9.35
N PHE A 235 -1.32 2.85 8.04
CA PHE A 235 -2.37 2.07 7.38
C PHE A 235 -1.99 0.60 7.21
N ARG A 236 -2.99 -0.29 7.15
CA ARG A 236 -2.78 -1.67 6.68
C ARG A 236 -2.47 -1.67 5.17
N TYR A 237 -1.46 -2.43 4.79
CA TYR A 237 -1.07 -2.74 3.41
C TYR A 237 -0.77 -4.24 3.27
N ASN A 238 -0.53 -4.73 2.06
CA ASN A 238 -0.13 -6.13 1.85
C ASN A 238 1.19 -6.42 2.59
N HIS A 239 1.36 -7.67 3.07
CA HIS A 239 2.59 -8.11 3.73
C HIS A 239 3.83 -7.85 2.86
N SER A 240 4.83 -7.20 3.45
CA SER A 240 6.10 -6.89 2.82
C SER A 240 7.17 -7.86 3.32
N GLN A 241 7.59 -8.80 2.46
CA GLN A 241 8.57 -9.79 2.84
C GLN A 241 9.91 -9.14 3.21
N THR A 242 10.39 -9.44 4.41
CA THR A 242 11.73 -9.06 4.86
C THR A 242 12.68 -10.24 4.79
N GLU A 243 13.89 -9.98 4.29
CA GLU A 243 14.96 -10.97 4.14
C GLU A 243 15.65 -11.40 5.45
N ILE A 244 15.14 -10.93 6.59
CA ILE A 244 15.69 -11.10 7.94
C ILE A 244 15.63 -12.56 8.39
N THR A 245 16.63 -12.99 9.15
CA THR A 245 16.81 -14.38 9.56
C THR A 245 15.69 -14.89 10.49
N GLU A 246 15.38 -16.19 10.35
CA GLU A 246 14.34 -16.89 11.13
C GLU A 246 14.49 -16.67 12.65
N ASN A 247 15.71 -16.84 13.18
CA ASN A 247 16.00 -16.67 14.60
C ASN A 247 15.62 -15.26 15.13
N ILE A 248 15.84 -14.22 14.33
CA ILE A 248 15.47 -12.84 14.69
C ILE A 248 13.95 -12.67 14.63
N LYS A 249 13.29 -13.23 13.61
CA LYS A 249 11.81 -13.21 13.51
C LYS A 249 11.14 -13.95 14.67
N LEU A 250 11.63 -15.13 15.05
CA LEU A 250 11.14 -15.87 16.23
C LEU A 250 11.36 -15.08 17.53
N THR A 251 12.53 -14.45 17.70
CA THR A 251 12.79 -13.55 18.85
C THR A 251 11.84 -12.34 18.82
N ALA A 252 11.53 -11.80 17.65
CA ALA A 252 10.60 -10.69 17.48
C ALA A 252 9.16 -11.06 17.86
N LEU A 253 8.71 -12.29 17.57
CA LEU A 253 7.42 -12.82 18.03
C LEU A 253 7.32 -12.89 19.56
N GLU A 254 8.39 -13.30 20.25
CA GLU A 254 8.46 -13.32 21.73
C GLU A 254 8.43 -11.91 22.36
N LEU A 255 8.89 -10.90 21.63
CA LEU A 255 8.84 -9.50 22.05
C LEU A 255 7.47 -8.88 21.75
N ALA A 256 6.80 -9.27 20.65
CA ALA A 256 5.48 -8.78 20.28
C ALA A 256 4.40 -9.10 21.33
N ASP A 257 4.53 -10.20 22.08
CA ASP A 257 3.64 -10.53 23.20
C ASP A 257 3.60 -9.49 24.34
N LYS A 258 4.56 -8.55 24.37
CA LYS A 258 4.69 -7.51 25.40
C LYS A 258 4.11 -6.16 24.97
N PHE A 259 3.57 -6.07 23.75
CA PHE A 259 2.96 -4.85 23.22
C PHE A 259 1.45 -4.77 23.53
N PRO A 260 0.82 -3.59 23.37
CA PRO A 260 -0.62 -3.45 23.49
C PRO A 260 -1.38 -4.40 22.57
N ALA A 261 -2.59 -4.81 22.97
CA ALA A 261 -3.35 -5.87 22.31
C ALA A 261 -3.57 -5.63 20.81
N LYS A 262 -3.91 -4.38 20.42
CA LYS A 262 -4.11 -3.96 19.02
C LYS A 262 -2.84 -4.10 18.18
N ASP A 263 -1.70 -3.62 18.69
CA ASP A 263 -0.41 -3.68 17.99
C ASP A 263 0.10 -5.12 17.90
N ARG A 264 -0.06 -5.90 18.97
CA ARG A 264 0.28 -7.33 19.03
C ARG A 264 -0.51 -8.12 18.00
N GLU A 265 -1.84 -7.97 17.95
CA GLU A 265 -2.67 -8.67 16.96
C GLU A 265 -2.23 -8.34 15.53
N ARG A 266 -2.05 -7.05 15.23
CA ARG A 266 -1.58 -6.58 13.92
C ARG A 266 -0.23 -7.19 13.52
N ILE A 267 0.77 -7.11 14.40
CA ILE A 267 2.12 -7.65 14.14
C ILE A 267 2.06 -9.16 13.90
N LEU A 268 1.29 -9.89 14.70
CA LEU A 268 1.14 -11.33 14.57
C LEU A 268 0.39 -11.73 13.30
N LEU A 269 -0.59 -10.94 12.83
CA LEU A 269 -1.27 -11.12 11.54
C LEU A 269 -0.28 -11.05 10.37
N TYR A 270 0.58 -10.03 10.33
CA TYR A 270 1.64 -9.93 9.30
C TYR A 270 2.63 -11.09 9.39
N ALA A 271 3.05 -11.49 10.61
CA ALA A 271 3.96 -12.61 10.79
C ALA A 271 3.35 -13.98 10.38
N ALA A 272 2.03 -14.15 10.50
CA ALA A 272 1.33 -15.34 10.00
C ALA A 272 1.35 -15.43 8.45
N GLN A 273 1.67 -14.33 7.76
CA GLN A 273 1.84 -14.26 6.31
C GLN A 273 3.30 -14.46 5.84
N ASP A 274 4.25 -14.69 6.74
CA ASP A 274 5.65 -14.93 6.39
C ASP A 274 5.83 -16.24 5.58
N TYR A 275 6.74 -16.23 4.60
CA TYR A 275 7.09 -17.42 3.82
C TYR A 275 7.85 -18.48 4.61
N ASN A 276 8.48 -18.11 5.72
CA ASN A 276 9.09 -19.08 6.63
C ASN A 276 7.97 -19.78 7.42
N GLU A 277 7.71 -21.06 7.10
CA GLU A 277 6.64 -21.84 7.73
C GLU A 277 6.79 -21.96 9.26
N ILE A 278 8.01 -21.90 9.81
CA ILE A 278 8.24 -21.97 11.27
C ILE A 278 7.78 -20.67 11.92
N VAL A 279 8.14 -19.52 11.37
CA VAL A 279 7.69 -18.18 11.82
C VAL A 279 6.17 -18.06 11.67
N SER A 280 5.63 -18.37 10.49
CA SER A 280 4.19 -18.29 10.20
C SER A 280 3.36 -19.19 11.12
N LYS A 281 3.82 -20.43 11.38
CA LYS A 281 3.15 -21.36 12.29
C LYS A 281 3.16 -20.87 13.74
N GLU A 282 4.28 -20.36 14.23
CA GLU A 282 4.39 -19.86 15.60
C GLU A 282 3.59 -18.56 15.80
N ALA A 283 3.58 -17.66 14.80
CA ALA A 283 2.71 -16.48 14.78
C ALA A 283 1.22 -16.86 14.80
N THR A 284 0.82 -17.81 13.94
CA THR A 284 -0.54 -18.35 13.86
C THR A 284 -0.97 -18.97 15.20
N ARG A 285 -0.11 -19.76 15.85
CA ARG A 285 -0.36 -20.33 17.18
C ARG A 285 -0.60 -19.25 18.24
N ARG A 286 0.16 -18.15 18.20
CA ARG A 286 0.02 -17.01 19.11
C ARG A 286 -1.28 -16.23 18.85
N LEU A 287 -1.66 -16.02 17.59
CA LEU A 287 -2.96 -15.41 17.21
C LEU A 287 -4.14 -16.20 17.76
N ILE A 288 -4.19 -17.51 17.52
CA ILE A 288 -5.29 -18.37 17.97
C ILE A 288 -5.41 -18.35 19.50
N ALA A 289 -4.29 -18.37 20.22
CA ALA A 289 -4.26 -18.23 21.67
C ALA A 289 -4.76 -16.86 22.14
N TYR A 290 -4.43 -15.79 21.42
CA TYR A 290 -4.93 -14.43 21.69
C TYR A 290 -6.43 -14.28 21.38
N TRP A 291 -6.93 -14.75 20.22
CA TRP A 291 -8.36 -14.76 19.87
C TRP A 291 -9.23 -15.62 20.79
N SER A 292 -8.61 -16.45 21.63
CA SER A 292 -9.28 -17.20 22.68
C SER A 292 -9.51 -16.37 23.95
N THR A 293 -8.82 -15.23 24.15
CA THR A 293 -8.99 -14.35 25.32
C THR A 293 -10.15 -13.35 25.12
N PRO A 294 -10.69 -12.74 26.19
CA PRO A 294 -11.77 -11.73 26.07
C PRO A 294 -11.40 -10.55 25.17
N GLU A 295 -10.14 -10.09 25.23
CA GLU A 295 -9.60 -9.01 24.41
C GLU A 295 -9.53 -9.41 22.93
N GLY A 296 -9.08 -10.63 22.64
CA GLY A 296 -9.06 -11.15 21.27
C GLY A 296 -10.45 -11.42 20.70
N GLN A 297 -11.45 -11.74 21.52
CA GLN A 297 -12.85 -11.93 21.08
C GLN A 297 -13.59 -10.63 20.78
N SER A 298 -13.11 -9.48 21.26
CA SER A 298 -13.72 -8.16 21.07
C SER A 298 -12.61 -7.12 20.84
N PRO A 299 -12.17 -6.91 19.59
CA PRO A 299 -11.16 -5.91 19.26
C PRO A 299 -11.54 -4.52 19.76
N GLU A 300 -10.53 -3.71 20.10
CA GLU A 300 -10.73 -2.36 20.62
C GLU A 300 -11.56 -1.50 19.65
N GLY A 301 -12.72 -1.01 20.11
CA GLY A 301 -13.66 -0.22 19.31
C GLY A 301 -14.79 -1.03 18.64
N LEU A 302 -14.77 -2.36 18.71
CA LEU A 302 -15.81 -3.23 18.13
C LEU A 302 -16.57 -4.02 19.20
N GLU A 303 -17.88 -4.17 19.00
CA GLU A 303 -18.68 -5.12 19.78
C GLU A 303 -18.36 -6.57 19.37
N CYS A 304 -18.49 -7.50 20.32
CA CYS A 304 -18.38 -8.93 20.05
C CYS A 304 -19.49 -9.40 19.08
N SER A 305 -19.17 -9.47 17.79
CA SER A 305 -20.02 -10.09 16.77
C SER A 305 -19.75 -11.60 16.66
N GLY A 306 -20.71 -12.38 16.18
CA GLY A 306 -20.53 -13.83 16.01
C GLY A 306 -19.29 -14.16 15.18
N MET A 307 -19.11 -13.44 14.07
CA MET A 307 -17.98 -13.60 13.14
C MET A 307 -16.60 -13.34 13.74
N LEU A 308 -16.50 -12.54 14.80
CA LEU A 308 -15.26 -12.28 15.52
C LEU A 308 -14.93 -13.39 16.54
N ARG A 309 -15.90 -14.23 16.93
CA ARG A 309 -15.67 -15.36 17.84
C ARG A 309 -14.92 -16.47 17.12
N LEU A 310 -13.79 -16.88 17.69
CA LEU A 310 -12.90 -17.91 17.15
C LEU A 310 -13.64 -19.20 16.73
N ALA A 311 -14.62 -19.65 17.52
CA ALA A 311 -15.38 -20.87 17.23
C ALA A 311 -16.26 -20.77 15.98
N ASP A 312 -16.92 -19.63 15.75
CA ASP A 312 -17.76 -19.42 14.56
C ASP A 312 -16.90 -19.20 13.31
N ASN A 313 -15.80 -18.45 13.44
CA ASN A 313 -14.87 -18.22 12.34
C ASN A 313 -14.13 -19.53 11.95
N LEU A 314 -13.75 -20.37 12.91
CA LEU A 314 -13.24 -21.73 12.67
C LEU A 314 -14.26 -22.61 11.93
N LYS A 315 -15.55 -22.54 12.31
CA LYS A 315 -16.62 -23.28 11.63
C LYS A 315 -16.77 -22.81 10.17
N ILE A 316 -16.65 -21.52 9.90
CA ILE A 316 -16.69 -20.93 8.56
C ILE A 316 -15.47 -21.36 7.73
N ALA A 317 -14.26 -21.26 8.30
CA ALA A 317 -13.03 -21.75 7.67
C ALA A 317 -13.11 -23.26 7.35
N ALA A 318 -13.65 -24.07 8.26
CA ALA A 318 -13.82 -25.51 8.07
C ALA A 318 -14.89 -25.87 7.03
N ILE A 319 -16.02 -25.14 6.97
CA ILE A 319 -17.04 -25.33 5.92
C ILE A 319 -16.41 -25.17 4.53
N ALA A 320 -15.56 -24.16 4.38
CA ALA A 320 -15.03 -23.80 3.08
C ALA A 320 -13.73 -24.54 2.69
N LEU A 321 -12.89 -24.96 3.65
CA LEU A 321 -11.78 -25.89 3.39
C LEU A 321 -12.27 -27.22 2.78
N ASN A 322 -13.49 -27.64 3.12
CA ASN A 322 -14.08 -28.85 2.55
C ASN A 322 -14.57 -28.69 1.10
N PHE A 323 -14.60 -27.46 0.56
CA PHE A 323 -15.04 -27.20 -0.81
C PHE A 323 -13.90 -27.48 -1.80
N ASP A 324 -14.12 -28.46 -2.68
CA ASP A 324 -13.19 -28.81 -3.74
C ASP A 324 -13.90 -28.78 -5.10
N TRP A 325 -13.42 -27.89 -5.97
CA TRP A 325 -13.83 -27.78 -7.36
C TRP A 325 -13.81 -29.10 -8.14
N LYS A 326 -12.93 -30.05 -7.79
CA LYS A 326 -12.83 -31.36 -8.46
C LYS A 326 -13.86 -32.37 -7.95
N LYS A 327 -14.46 -32.13 -6.77
CA LYS A 327 -15.54 -32.97 -6.20
C LYS A 327 -16.93 -32.42 -6.51
N GLU A 328 -17.07 -31.09 -6.50
CA GLU A 328 -18.39 -30.42 -6.58
C GLU A 328 -18.94 -30.21 -8.00
N SER A 329 -18.09 -30.32 -9.04
CA SER A 329 -18.42 -29.96 -10.42
C SER A 329 -18.21 -31.10 -11.39
N GLU A 330 -19.27 -31.42 -12.16
CA GLU A 330 -19.22 -32.35 -13.29
C GLU A 330 -18.39 -31.82 -14.48
N ALA A 331 -18.21 -30.50 -14.59
CA ALA A 331 -17.37 -29.89 -15.62
C ALA A 331 -15.89 -30.26 -15.39
N THR A 332 -15.33 -31.05 -16.30
CA THR A 332 -13.98 -31.61 -16.12
C THR A 332 -12.89 -30.56 -16.38
N GLU A 333 -11.74 -30.77 -15.77
CA GLU A 333 -10.56 -29.92 -15.91
C GLU A 333 -10.11 -29.77 -17.38
N SER A 334 -10.16 -30.87 -18.13
CA SER A 334 -9.86 -30.95 -19.56
C SER A 334 -10.89 -30.22 -20.42
N GLU A 335 -12.18 -30.31 -20.09
CA GLU A 335 -13.26 -29.59 -20.79
C GLU A 335 -13.04 -28.07 -20.71
N ILE A 336 -12.72 -27.54 -19.52
CA ILE A 336 -12.47 -26.09 -19.33
C ILE A 336 -11.24 -25.63 -20.11
N GLN A 337 -10.10 -26.33 -20.00
CA GLN A 337 -8.88 -25.96 -20.74
C GLN A 337 -9.07 -26.03 -22.26
N THR A 338 -9.73 -27.08 -22.76
CA THR A 338 -9.95 -27.26 -24.20
C THR A 338 -10.77 -26.10 -24.77
N GLN A 339 -11.84 -25.70 -24.08
CA GLN A 339 -12.70 -24.60 -24.54
C GLN A 339 -12.01 -23.23 -24.45
N LEU A 340 -11.24 -22.98 -23.39
CA LEU A 340 -10.44 -21.76 -23.27
C LEU A 340 -9.34 -21.67 -24.34
N ALA A 341 -8.65 -22.78 -24.62
CA ALA A 341 -7.65 -22.85 -25.67
C ALA A 341 -8.26 -22.64 -27.06
N GLU A 342 -9.42 -23.25 -27.35
CA GLU A 342 -10.15 -23.07 -28.59
C GLU A 342 -10.60 -21.60 -28.78
N ALA A 343 -11.17 -20.97 -27.75
CA ALA A 343 -11.55 -19.56 -27.82
C ALA A 343 -10.36 -18.64 -28.07
N ASN A 344 -9.22 -18.89 -27.43
CA ASN A 344 -7.98 -18.13 -27.66
C ASN A 344 -7.42 -18.36 -29.07
N ARG A 345 -7.49 -19.58 -29.61
CA ARG A 345 -7.11 -19.87 -31.00
C ARG A 345 -8.01 -19.14 -31.99
N LEU A 346 -9.33 -19.24 -31.82
CA LEU A 346 -10.33 -18.58 -32.66
C LEU A 346 -10.22 -17.05 -32.61
N ARG A 347 -9.91 -16.45 -31.45
CA ARG A 347 -9.63 -15.00 -31.32
C ARG A 347 -8.37 -14.59 -32.08
N ALA A 348 -7.30 -15.38 -32.01
CA ALA A 348 -6.07 -15.11 -32.75
C ALA A 348 -6.27 -15.25 -34.28
N GLU A 349 -6.97 -16.30 -34.71
CA GLU A 349 -7.36 -16.50 -36.11
C GLU A 349 -8.28 -15.38 -36.62
N LEU A 350 -9.24 -14.92 -35.80
CA LEU A 350 -10.16 -13.84 -36.15
C LEU A 350 -9.43 -12.50 -36.34
N ASN A 351 -8.47 -12.16 -35.48
CA ASN A 351 -7.65 -10.98 -35.63
C ASN A 351 -6.84 -11.02 -36.94
N SER A 352 -6.16 -12.15 -37.21
CA SER A 352 -5.41 -12.37 -38.46
C SER A 352 -6.32 -12.32 -39.72
N ALA A 353 -7.54 -12.85 -39.63
CA ALA A 353 -8.53 -12.78 -40.71
C ALA A 353 -9.09 -11.36 -40.92
N MET A 354 -9.19 -10.55 -39.86
CA MET A 354 -9.56 -9.14 -39.93
C MET A 354 -8.46 -8.30 -40.58
N ASP A 355 -7.20 -8.52 -40.21
CA ASP A 355 -6.03 -7.84 -40.81
C ASP A 355 -5.88 -8.18 -42.31
N SER A 356 -6.28 -9.39 -42.73
CA SER A 356 -6.24 -9.85 -44.12
C SER A 356 -7.55 -9.66 -44.92
N MET A 357 -8.55 -8.97 -44.35
CA MET A 357 -9.84 -8.61 -44.96
C MET A 357 -10.69 -9.78 -45.52
N GLN A 358 -10.55 -11.01 -45.01
CA GLN A 358 -11.29 -12.17 -45.54
C GLN A 358 -12.72 -12.29 -45.00
N GLY A 359 -13.64 -11.50 -45.57
CA GLY A 359 -15.02 -11.32 -45.07
C GLY A 359 -15.87 -12.58 -44.84
N SER A 360 -15.67 -13.66 -45.61
CA SER A 360 -16.37 -14.95 -45.40
C SER A 360 -15.77 -15.74 -44.23
N GLN A 361 -14.44 -15.76 -44.11
CA GLN A 361 -13.72 -16.39 -43.00
C GLN A 361 -14.01 -15.69 -41.67
N ILE A 362 -14.03 -14.35 -41.66
CA ILE A 362 -14.41 -13.54 -40.48
C ILE A 362 -15.81 -13.93 -39.96
N LYS A 363 -16.80 -14.09 -40.85
CA LYS A 363 -18.17 -14.49 -40.44
C LYS A 363 -18.20 -15.87 -39.80
N ARG A 364 -17.46 -16.83 -40.35
CA ARG A 364 -17.35 -18.18 -39.79
C ARG A 364 -16.64 -18.17 -38.44
N LEU A 365 -15.47 -17.54 -38.35
CA LEU A 365 -14.69 -17.46 -37.09
C LEU A 365 -15.46 -16.75 -35.97
N LYS A 366 -16.26 -15.72 -36.28
CA LYS A 366 -17.17 -15.11 -35.30
C LYS A 366 -18.25 -16.07 -34.82
N PHE A 367 -18.90 -16.81 -35.73
CA PHE A 367 -19.91 -17.80 -35.34
C PHE A 367 -19.29 -18.93 -34.50
N ASP A 368 -18.15 -19.47 -34.91
CA ASP A 368 -17.46 -20.54 -34.19
C ASP A 368 -17.02 -20.04 -32.80
N LEU A 369 -16.48 -18.81 -32.69
CA LEU A 369 -16.14 -18.17 -31.41
C LEU A 369 -17.36 -17.95 -30.51
N GLU A 370 -18.49 -17.45 -31.05
CA GLU A 370 -19.74 -17.28 -30.28
C GLU A 370 -20.25 -18.63 -29.71
N GLN A 371 -20.09 -19.73 -30.44
CA GLN A 371 -20.47 -21.06 -29.93
C GLN A 371 -19.53 -21.52 -28.80
N THR A 372 -18.22 -21.36 -28.96
CA THR A 372 -17.25 -21.67 -27.90
C THR A 372 -17.46 -20.79 -26.67
N GLU A 373 -17.73 -19.50 -26.83
CA GLU A 373 -17.98 -18.57 -25.71
C GLU A 373 -19.25 -18.93 -24.93
N ARG A 374 -20.32 -19.41 -25.60
CA ARG A 374 -21.50 -19.98 -24.93
C ARG A 374 -21.19 -21.27 -24.16
N GLN A 375 -20.30 -22.12 -24.67
CA GLN A 375 -19.86 -23.33 -23.96
C GLN A 375 -19.06 -22.96 -22.70
N ILE A 376 -18.18 -21.95 -22.79
CA ILE A 376 -17.45 -21.40 -21.62
C ILE A 376 -18.42 -20.72 -20.64
N GLN A 377 -19.47 -20.03 -21.10
CA GLN A 377 -20.48 -19.43 -20.24
C GLN A 377 -21.28 -20.51 -19.48
N SER A 378 -21.64 -21.62 -20.14
CA SER A 378 -22.26 -22.79 -19.50
C SER A 378 -21.34 -23.44 -18.46
N LEU A 379 -20.03 -23.51 -18.72
CA LEU A 379 -19.03 -23.96 -17.74
C LEU A 379 -18.97 -23.05 -16.51
N ALA A 380 -18.94 -21.73 -16.72
CA ALA A 380 -18.98 -20.74 -15.64
C ALA A 380 -20.30 -20.83 -14.83
N GLN A 381 -21.44 -20.99 -15.49
CA GLN A 381 -22.73 -21.16 -14.81
C GLN A 381 -22.78 -22.44 -13.95
N ARG A 382 -22.23 -23.57 -14.45
CA ARG A 382 -22.09 -24.81 -13.66
C ARG A 382 -21.25 -24.57 -12.40
N ARG A 383 -20.08 -23.94 -12.55
CA ARG A 383 -19.17 -23.57 -11.45
C ARG A 383 -19.81 -22.62 -10.45
N SER A 384 -20.55 -21.62 -10.92
CA SER A 384 -21.33 -20.69 -10.10
C SER A 384 -22.38 -21.42 -9.27
N GLY A 385 -23.08 -22.41 -9.85
CA GLY A 385 -24.02 -23.29 -9.14
C GLY A 385 -23.37 -24.16 -8.05
N CYS A 386 -22.12 -24.59 -8.23
CA CYS A 386 -21.35 -25.24 -7.16
C CYS A 386 -21.04 -24.25 -6.02
N LEU A 387 -20.55 -23.05 -6.37
CA LEU A 387 -20.21 -22.00 -5.40
C LEU A 387 -21.43 -21.52 -4.60
N GLN A 388 -22.61 -21.47 -5.23
CA GLN A 388 -23.89 -21.20 -4.57
C GLN A 388 -24.18 -22.14 -3.39
N LYS A 389 -23.80 -23.43 -3.48
CA LYS A 389 -23.95 -24.38 -2.37
C LYS A 389 -23.09 -23.98 -1.18
N LEU A 390 -21.83 -23.63 -1.42
CA LEU A 390 -20.90 -23.16 -0.39
C LEU A 390 -21.40 -21.87 0.25
N VAL A 391 -21.77 -20.88 -0.57
CA VAL A 391 -22.30 -19.59 -0.11
C VAL A 391 -23.56 -19.80 0.74
N ASN A 392 -24.46 -20.72 0.39
CA ASN A 392 -25.62 -21.06 1.22
C ASN A 392 -25.22 -21.68 2.57
N LEU A 393 -24.20 -22.55 2.61
CA LEU A 393 -23.68 -23.09 3.87
C LEU A 393 -23.06 -22.00 4.76
N LEU A 394 -22.32 -21.06 4.15
CA LEU A 394 -21.76 -19.90 4.84
C LEU A 394 -22.87 -18.98 5.38
N CYS A 395 -23.85 -18.59 4.56
CA CYS A 395 -24.99 -17.77 4.99
C CYS A 395 -25.75 -18.39 6.18
N ARG A 396 -25.96 -19.71 6.16
CA ARG A 396 -26.59 -20.45 7.27
C ARG A 396 -25.71 -20.50 8.53
N ALA A 397 -24.38 -20.58 8.38
CA ALA A 397 -23.45 -20.51 9.51
C ALA A 397 -23.38 -19.10 10.13
N MET A 398 -23.55 -18.06 9.31
CA MET A 398 -23.59 -16.64 9.69
C MET A 398 -24.98 -16.17 10.19
N ASP A 399 -26.00 -17.02 10.09
CA ASP A 399 -27.42 -16.73 10.37
C ASP A 399 -28.02 -15.56 9.55
N ILE A 400 -27.57 -15.38 8.31
CA ILE A 400 -28.10 -14.39 7.35
C ILE A 400 -28.99 -15.07 6.28
N PRO A 401 -29.74 -14.30 5.45
CA PRO A 401 -30.41 -14.84 4.26
C PRO A 401 -29.42 -15.45 3.27
N GLU A 402 -29.87 -16.39 2.43
CA GLU A 402 -29.02 -16.96 1.37
C GLU A 402 -28.71 -15.91 0.31
N ALA A 403 -27.42 -15.61 0.10
CA ALA A 403 -26.95 -14.72 -0.95
C ALA A 403 -27.06 -15.38 -2.33
N VAL A 404 -27.36 -14.62 -3.38
CA VAL A 404 -27.36 -15.13 -4.76
C VAL A 404 -25.98 -14.94 -5.37
N VAL A 405 -25.38 -16.03 -5.89
CA VAL A 405 -24.09 -15.98 -6.59
C VAL A 405 -24.34 -15.73 -8.07
N GLU A 406 -23.83 -14.61 -8.57
CA GLU A 406 -23.80 -14.27 -9.99
C GLU A 406 -22.34 -14.12 -10.44
N PHE A 407 -22.06 -14.11 -11.75
CA PHE A 407 -20.71 -13.86 -12.25
C PHE A 407 -20.67 -12.69 -13.22
N ASN A 408 -19.55 -11.96 -13.18
CA ASN A 408 -19.30 -10.79 -14.00
C ASN A 408 -18.17 -11.09 -15.00
N GLU A 409 -18.33 -10.64 -16.25
CA GLU A 409 -17.38 -10.90 -17.34
C GLU A 409 -16.13 -10.01 -17.29
N HIS A 410 -16.19 -8.88 -16.58
CA HIS A 410 -15.15 -7.84 -16.62
C HIS A 410 -14.73 -7.34 -15.22
N SER A 411 -14.88 -8.17 -14.18
CA SER A 411 -14.49 -7.79 -12.81
C SER A 411 -12.97 -7.90 -12.59
N LEU A 412 -12.36 -6.82 -12.10
CA LEU A 412 -11.00 -6.82 -11.54
C LEU A 412 -10.94 -7.43 -10.12
N LEU A 413 -12.09 -7.62 -9.47
CA LEU A 413 -12.21 -8.19 -8.13
C LEU A 413 -12.69 -9.65 -8.20
N CYS A 414 -12.14 -10.50 -7.32
CA CYS A 414 -12.47 -11.92 -7.24
C CYS A 414 -13.95 -12.18 -6.90
N ALA A 415 -14.45 -11.44 -5.92
CA ALA A 415 -15.85 -11.35 -5.52
C ALA A 415 -16.17 -9.88 -5.22
N SER A 416 -17.46 -9.55 -5.19
CA SER A 416 -17.96 -8.22 -4.79
C SER A 416 -19.43 -8.33 -4.38
N TYR A 417 -19.79 -7.80 -3.22
CA TYR A 417 -21.16 -7.68 -2.76
C TYR A 417 -21.85 -6.52 -3.49
N GLN A 418 -23.01 -6.80 -4.06
CA GLN A 418 -23.89 -5.77 -4.57
C GLN A 418 -24.77 -5.27 -3.42
N VAL A 419 -24.40 -4.10 -2.90
CA VAL A 419 -25.02 -3.46 -1.74
C VAL A 419 -26.54 -3.42 -1.83
N GLY A 420 -27.22 -3.89 -0.78
CA GLY A 420 -28.68 -3.92 -0.69
C GLY A 420 -29.39 -4.89 -1.63
N THR A 421 -28.70 -5.69 -2.48
CA THR A 421 -29.35 -6.65 -3.40
C THR A 421 -29.33 -8.09 -2.89
N GLY A 422 -28.45 -8.41 -1.94
CA GLY A 422 -28.24 -9.80 -1.52
C GLY A 422 -27.49 -10.65 -2.55
N ARG A 423 -26.86 -10.03 -3.57
CA ARG A 423 -26.06 -10.72 -4.58
C ARG A 423 -24.56 -10.58 -4.32
N ILE A 424 -23.80 -11.63 -4.60
CA ILE A 424 -22.34 -11.60 -4.69
C ILE A 424 -21.96 -11.90 -6.14
N ALA A 425 -21.33 -10.92 -6.79
CA ALA A 425 -20.81 -11.05 -8.14
C ALA A 425 -19.34 -11.52 -8.10
N VAL A 426 -19.07 -12.70 -8.63
CA VAL A 426 -17.72 -13.28 -8.72
C VAL A 426 -17.12 -13.14 -10.12
N SER A 427 -15.80 -13.10 -10.23
CA SER A 427 -15.14 -13.03 -11.54
C SER A 427 -15.36 -14.30 -12.36
N ARG A 428 -15.65 -14.17 -13.66
CA ARG A 428 -15.70 -15.31 -14.59
C ARG A 428 -14.35 -16.05 -14.66
N GLU A 429 -13.24 -15.33 -14.58
CA GLU A 429 -11.89 -15.92 -14.60
C GLU A 429 -11.68 -16.87 -13.42
N LEU A 430 -12.22 -16.49 -12.26
CA LEU A 430 -12.17 -17.31 -11.05
C LEU A 430 -12.91 -18.64 -11.21
N LEU A 431 -14.13 -18.60 -11.72
CA LEU A 431 -14.96 -19.79 -11.94
C LEU A 431 -14.36 -20.75 -12.98
N LEU A 432 -13.51 -20.23 -13.87
CA LEU A 432 -12.80 -21.01 -14.87
C LEU A 432 -11.37 -21.36 -14.45
N SER A 433 -10.92 -20.87 -13.29
CA SER A 433 -9.62 -21.22 -12.71
C SER A 433 -9.61 -22.65 -12.15
N GLN A 434 -8.42 -23.23 -12.05
CA GLN A 434 -8.21 -24.62 -11.63
C GLN A 434 -7.68 -24.76 -10.20
N ASN A 435 -7.29 -23.64 -9.59
CA ASN A 435 -6.81 -23.62 -8.22
C ASN A 435 -7.97 -24.01 -7.29
N PRO A 436 -7.75 -24.80 -6.22
CA PRO A 436 -8.72 -24.86 -5.12
C PRO A 436 -9.01 -23.44 -4.61
N LEU A 437 -10.13 -23.23 -3.92
CA LEU A 437 -10.40 -21.91 -3.34
C LEU A 437 -9.25 -21.57 -2.38
N SER A 438 -8.42 -20.59 -2.74
CA SER A 438 -7.30 -20.19 -1.88
C SER A 438 -7.82 -19.51 -0.62
N ASP A 439 -7.00 -19.54 0.44
CA ASP A 439 -7.23 -18.79 1.67
C ASP A 439 -7.66 -17.34 1.41
N ASN A 440 -6.97 -16.62 0.53
CA ASN A 440 -7.27 -15.25 0.11
C ASN A 440 -8.60 -15.09 -0.63
N LEU A 441 -8.99 -16.06 -1.46
CA LEU A 441 -10.25 -16.00 -2.18
C LEU A 441 -11.44 -16.27 -1.25
N LEU A 442 -11.29 -17.25 -0.38
CA LEU A 442 -12.28 -17.59 0.61
C LEU A 442 -12.45 -16.46 1.62
N SER A 443 -11.36 -15.87 2.09
CA SER A 443 -11.42 -14.71 2.99
C SER A 443 -12.14 -13.54 2.29
N THR A 444 -11.85 -13.27 1.00
CA THR A 444 -12.63 -12.32 0.17
C THR A 444 -14.13 -12.68 0.13
N LEU A 445 -14.51 -13.93 -0.12
CA LEU A 445 -15.93 -14.32 -0.14
C LEU A 445 -16.63 -14.13 1.22
N VAL A 446 -15.91 -14.35 2.33
CA VAL A 446 -16.43 -14.09 3.68
C VAL A 446 -16.50 -12.58 3.97
N HIS A 447 -15.54 -11.79 3.49
CA HIS A 447 -15.55 -10.32 3.56
C HIS A 447 -16.80 -9.74 2.88
N GLU A 448 -17.12 -10.18 1.66
CA GLU A 448 -18.35 -9.76 0.95
C GLU A 448 -19.63 -10.21 1.68
N LEU A 449 -19.64 -11.40 2.29
CA LEU A 449 -20.75 -11.86 3.13
C LEU A 449 -20.90 -11.06 4.44
N VAL A 450 -19.81 -10.50 4.98
CA VAL A 450 -19.87 -9.58 6.13
C VAL A 450 -20.52 -8.26 5.74
N HIS A 451 -20.26 -7.70 4.56
CA HIS A 451 -21.00 -6.52 4.09
C HIS A 451 -22.50 -6.79 3.94
N MET A 452 -22.88 -7.98 3.44
CA MET A 452 -24.28 -8.40 3.42
C MET A 452 -24.87 -8.56 4.82
N GLU A 453 -24.11 -9.05 5.80
CA GLU A 453 -24.54 -9.12 7.20
C GLU A 453 -24.72 -7.73 7.83
N GLN A 454 -23.82 -6.78 7.53
CA GLN A 454 -23.94 -5.39 7.97
C GLN A 454 -25.24 -4.76 7.42
N ASP A 455 -25.61 -5.03 6.17
CA ASP A 455 -26.88 -4.62 5.58
C ASP A 455 -28.09 -5.29 6.26
N VAL A 456 -28.04 -6.61 6.50
CA VAL A 456 -29.08 -7.35 7.24
C VAL A 456 -29.31 -6.76 8.63
N THR A 457 -28.24 -6.47 9.37
CA THR A 457 -28.29 -5.89 10.72
C THR A 457 -28.79 -4.45 10.70
N THR A 458 -28.41 -3.65 9.70
CA THR A 458 -28.92 -2.29 9.48
C THR A 458 -30.43 -2.28 9.18
N ILE A 459 -30.90 -3.21 8.33
CA ILE A 459 -32.32 -3.40 8.03
C ILE A 459 -33.09 -3.84 9.30
N ARG A 460 -32.53 -4.76 10.10
CA ARG A 460 -33.15 -5.19 11.38
C ARG A 460 -33.33 -4.00 12.34
N LEU A 461 -32.35 -3.10 12.45
CA LEU A 461 -32.46 -1.89 13.29
C LEU A 461 -33.58 -0.96 12.82
N ILE A 462 -33.67 -0.69 11.52
CA ILE A 462 -34.72 0.17 10.97
C ILE A 462 -36.09 -0.46 11.21
N CYS A 463 -36.25 -1.78 11.00
CA CYS A 463 -37.48 -2.50 11.31
C CYS A 463 -37.88 -2.36 12.80
N ASP A 464 -36.91 -2.44 13.72
CA ASP A 464 -37.13 -2.28 15.15
C ASP A 464 -37.42 -0.82 15.57
N SER A 465 -36.98 0.18 14.80
CA SER A 465 -37.23 1.60 15.09
C SER A 465 -38.59 2.10 14.61
N ILE A 466 -39.17 1.44 13.61
CA ILE A 466 -40.53 1.74 13.08
C ILE A 466 -41.59 0.70 13.49
N ASP A 467 -41.25 -0.22 14.42
CA ASP A 467 -42.09 -1.34 14.87
C ASP A 467 -42.69 -2.19 13.72
N LEU A 468 -41.94 -2.33 12.62
CA LEU A 468 -42.34 -3.16 11.49
C LEU A 468 -42.26 -4.65 11.83
N THR A 469 -43.26 -5.40 11.39
CA THR A 469 -43.33 -6.86 11.50
C THR A 469 -43.59 -7.48 10.12
N PHE A 470 -43.28 -8.75 9.95
CA PHE A 470 -43.49 -9.47 8.70
C PHE A 470 -44.98 -9.50 8.34
N GLY A 471 -45.30 -9.19 7.08
CA GLY A 471 -46.68 -9.13 6.58
C GLY A 471 -47.47 -7.83 6.84
N LYS A 472 -46.87 -6.78 7.43
CA LYS A 472 -47.49 -5.45 7.52
C LYS A 472 -47.55 -4.70 6.17
N HIS A 473 -48.31 -3.60 6.15
CA HIS A 473 -48.72 -2.87 4.95
C HIS A 473 -47.58 -2.21 4.16
N ALA A 474 -47.83 -1.94 2.87
CA ALA A 474 -46.88 -1.33 1.93
C ALA A 474 -46.35 0.06 2.35
N GLY A 475 -47.08 0.83 3.16
CA GLY A 475 -46.64 2.14 3.65
C GLY A 475 -45.41 2.05 4.58
N ASP A 476 -45.39 1.05 5.46
CA ASP A 476 -44.29 0.84 6.41
C ASP A 476 -43.05 0.28 5.68
N LEU A 477 -43.26 -0.53 4.63
CA LEU A 477 -42.20 -1.04 3.77
C LEU A 477 -41.50 0.08 2.97
N ASN A 478 -42.28 1.05 2.45
CA ASN A 478 -41.73 2.23 1.80
C ASN A 478 -40.88 3.08 2.76
N SER A 479 -41.32 3.20 4.02
CA SER A 479 -40.58 3.91 5.07
C SER A 479 -39.24 3.24 5.37
N LEU A 480 -39.22 1.90 5.47
CA LEU A 480 -37.99 1.11 5.59
C LEU A 480 -37.02 1.34 4.41
N MET A 481 -37.53 1.26 3.16
CA MET A 481 -36.71 1.49 1.97
C MET A 481 -36.10 2.91 1.93
N GLN A 482 -36.86 3.93 2.34
CA GLN A 482 -36.37 5.31 2.41
C GLN A 482 -35.31 5.50 3.50
N LEU A 483 -35.52 4.95 4.69
CA LEU A 483 -34.56 5.06 5.80
C LEU A 483 -33.26 4.30 5.53
N TYR A 484 -33.33 3.14 4.87
CA TYR A 484 -32.16 2.41 4.40
C TYR A 484 -31.45 3.16 3.26
N SER A 485 -32.19 3.61 2.24
CA SER A 485 -31.60 4.34 1.10
C SER A 485 -30.97 5.67 1.51
N LYS A 486 -31.48 6.31 2.57
CA LYS A 486 -30.83 7.47 3.17
C LYS A 486 -29.51 7.08 3.80
N ALA A 487 -29.46 6.00 4.57
CA ALA A 487 -28.29 5.56 5.32
C ALA A 487 -27.16 5.00 4.45
N VAL A 488 -27.50 4.19 3.44
CA VAL A 488 -26.54 3.44 2.61
C VAL A 488 -26.35 4.06 1.21
N GLY A 489 -27.20 5.02 0.83
CA GLY A 489 -27.15 5.72 -0.46
C GLY A 489 -27.90 5.03 -1.60
N TYR A 490 -28.30 3.76 -1.43
CA TYR A 490 -28.99 2.95 -2.44
C TYR A 490 -30.27 2.31 -1.88
N PRO A 491 -31.35 2.18 -2.66
CA PRO A 491 -32.54 1.44 -2.22
C PRO A 491 -32.27 -0.07 -2.17
N PRO A 492 -32.81 -0.80 -1.18
CA PRO A 492 -32.61 -2.24 -1.09
C PRO A 492 -33.52 -2.96 -2.09
N GLU A 493 -33.09 -4.09 -2.62
CA GLU A 493 -33.90 -4.89 -3.52
C GLU A 493 -35.05 -5.59 -2.77
N PRO A 494 -36.29 -5.56 -3.30
CA PRO A 494 -37.45 -6.12 -2.61
C PRO A 494 -37.31 -7.60 -2.22
N ILE A 495 -36.62 -8.41 -3.03
CA ILE A 495 -36.43 -9.85 -2.75
C ILE A 495 -35.51 -10.05 -1.54
N PHE A 496 -34.37 -9.34 -1.50
CA PHE A 496 -33.45 -9.37 -0.36
C PHE A 496 -34.09 -8.80 0.90
N LEU A 497 -34.85 -7.70 0.78
CA LEU A 497 -35.59 -7.11 1.89
C LEU A 497 -36.57 -8.12 2.50
N LEU A 498 -37.36 -8.81 1.67
CA LEU A 498 -38.29 -9.86 2.11
C LEU A 498 -37.57 -11.06 2.72
N ALA A 499 -36.43 -11.47 2.17
CA ALA A 499 -35.62 -12.55 2.73
C ALA A 499 -35.07 -12.20 4.12
N THR A 500 -34.56 -10.97 4.29
CA THR A 500 -34.12 -10.41 5.58
C THR A 500 -35.25 -10.34 6.59
N MET A 501 -36.43 -9.86 6.21
CA MET A 501 -37.59 -9.82 7.12
C MET A 501 -38.07 -11.22 7.54
N ARG A 502 -38.07 -12.19 6.61
CA ARG A 502 -38.37 -13.61 6.94
C ARG A 502 -37.34 -14.18 7.90
N LYS A 503 -36.06 -13.90 7.68
CA LYS A 503 -34.95 -14.39 8.51
C LYS A 503 -34.97 -13.80 9.93
N ARG A 504 -35.40 -12.52 10.07
CA ARG A 504 -35.61 -11.85 11.36
C ARG A 504 -36.69 -12.53 12.22
N ASP A 505 -37.71 -13.15 11.61
CA ASP A 505 -38.80 -13.84 12.33
C ASP A 505 -39.47 -12.94 13.41
N ASP A 506 -39.58 -11.64 13.11
CA ASP A 506 -40.02 -10.56 14.00
C ASP A 506 -39.32 -10.45 15.38
N ARG A 507 -38.16 -11.08 15.51
CA ARG A 507 -37.30 -10.98 16.69
C ARG A 507 -36.56 -9.65 16.66
N ARG A 508 -36.79 -8.84 17.69
CA ARG A 508 -36.02 -7.62 17.95
C ARG A 508 -34.55 -7.94 18.21
N LEU A 509 -33.67 -7.01 17.87
CA LEU A 509 -32.26 -7.03 18.23
C LEU A 509 -32.12 -7.02 19.77
N THR A 510 -31.23 -7.87 20.29
CA THR A 510 -30.78 -7.76 21.69
C THR A 510 -30.04 -6.44 21.91
N ALA A 511 -29.88 -6.01 23.16
CA ALA A 511 -29.20 -4.74 23.49
C ALA A 511 -27.79 -4.62 22.86
N LYS A 512 -27.03 -5.73 22.77
CA LYS A 512 -25.71 -5.76 22.14
C LYS A 512 -25.77 -5.69 20.61
N GLU A 513 -26.64 -6.47 19.98
CA GLU A 513 -26.85 -6.40 18.53
C GLU A 513 -27.34 -5.01 18.11
N ARG A 514 -28.21 -4.40 18.91
CA ARG A 514 -28.74 -3.06 18.68
C ARG A 514 -27.65 -1.99 18.74
N GLN A 515 -26.79 -2.03 19.76
CA GLN A 515 -25.65 -1.11 19.87
C GLN A 515 -24.73 -1.20 18.63
N ARG A 516 -24.37 -2.43 18.21
CA ARG A 516 -23.61 -2.67 16.98
C ARG A 516 -24.35 -2.12 15.76
N ALA A 517 -25.64 -2.39 15.63
CA ALA A 517 -26.43 -1.91 14.49
C ALA A 517 -26.53 -0.38 14.43
N GLU A 518 -26.64 0.29 15.58
CA GLU A 518 -26.66 1.76 15.68
C GLU A 518 -25.30 2.36 15.26
N ARG A 519 -24.17 1.74 15.65
CA ARG A 519 -22.83 2.07 15.12
C ARG A 519 -22.74 1.86 13.60
N LEU A 520 -23.23 0.72 13.10
CA LEU A 520 -23.23 0.41 11.67
C LEU A 520 -24.00 1.49 10.87
N TYR A 521 -25.25 1.75 11.25
CA TYR A 521 -26.13 2.76 10.64
C TYR A 521 -25.51 4.17 10.63
N GLN A 522 -24.91 4.59 11.74
CA GLN A 522 -24.27 5.91 11.85
C GLN A 522 -23.05 6.04 10.94
N GLY A 523 -22.17 5.03 10.89
CA GLY A 523 -21.00 5.08 10.00
C GLY A 523 -21.36 5.05 8.52
N SER A 524 -22.40 4.30 8.12
CA SER A 524 -22.93 4.37 6.73
C SER A 524 -23.43 5.78 6.38
N MET A 525 -24.10 6.46 7.32
CA MET A 525 -24.58 7.83 7.11
C MET A 525 -23.45 8.85 6.92
N GLU A 526 -22.31 8.65 7.57
CA GLU A 526 -21.09 9.46 7.39
C GLU A 526 -20.39 9.13 6.07
N ALA A 527 -20.28 7.83 5.74
CA ALA A 527 -19.63 7.34 4.53
C ALA A 527 -20.34 7.76 3.22
N ALA A 528 -21.66 7.95 3.23
CA ALA A 528 -22.42 8.43 2.08
C ALA A 528 -21.89 9.78 1.53
N GLN A 529 -21.31 10.64 2.37
CA GLN A 529 -20.69 11.91 1.97
C GLN A 529 -19.31 11.71 1.31
N ILE A 530 -18.66 10.57 1.56
CA ILE A 530 -17.31 10.26 1.09
C ILE A 530 -17.35 9.64 -0.31
N HIS A 531 -18.43 8.92 -0.66
CA HIS A 531 -18.60 8.33 -2.00
C HIS A 531 -18.50 9.38 -3.13
N GLU A 532 -19.12 10.55 -2.98
CA GLU A 532 -19.05 11.63 -3.99
C GLU A 532 -17.60 12.15 -4.18
N ARG A 533 -16.84 12.20 -3.09
CA ARG A 533 -15.41 12.59 -3.13
C ARG A 533 -14.57 11.56 -3.88
N THR A 534 -14.84 10.27 -3.70
CA THR A 534 -14.18 9.16 -4.40
C THR A 534 -14.39 9.27 -5.92
N VAL A 535 -15.64 9.43 -6.38
CA VAL A 535 -15.96 9.59 -7.81
C VAL A 535 -15.24 10.79 -8.44
N ARG A 536 -15.18 11.93 -7.72
CA ARG A 536 -14.45 13.14 -8.18
C ARG A 536 -12.94 12.91 -8.30
N LEU A 537 -12.34 12.04 -7.48
CA LEU A 537 -10.92 11.68 -7.56
C LEU A 537 -10.64 10.79 -8.78
N GLU A 538 -11.47 9.79 -9.04
CA GLU A 538 -11.34 8.86 -10.18
C GLU A 538 -11.44 9.59 -11.52
N ALA A 539 -12.45 10.44 -11.70
CA ALA A 539 -12.62 11.26 -12.90
C ALA A 539 -11.48 12.28 -13.11
N ARG A 540 -10.69 12.60 -12.08
CA ARG A 540 -9.48 13.42 -12.20
C ARG A 540 -8.25 12.58 -12.54
N LEU A 541 -8.13 11.37 -12.00
CA LEU A 541 -7.08 10.42 -12.34
C LEU A 541 -7.10 10.08 -13.84
N GLU A 542 -8.27 9.71 -14.37
CA GLU A 542 -8.46 9.35 -15.78
C GLU A 542 -8.03 10.48 -16.74
N LYS A 543 -8.26 11.75 -16.36
CA LYS A 543 -7.80 12.92 -17.13
C LYS A 543 -6.28 13.06 -17.13
N ILE A 544 -5.63 12.80 -16.00
CA ILE A 544 -4.16 12.82 -15.89
C ILE A 544 -3.54 11.68 -16.70
N ASP A 545 -4.11 10.48 -16.65
CA ASP A 545 -3.64 9.33 -17.44
C ASP A 545 -3.74 9.58 -18.95
N LYS A 546 -4.87 10.10 -19.43
CA LYS A 546 -5.04 10.48 -20.84
C LYS A 546 -4.07 11.59 -21.27
N ALA A 547 -3.82 12.59 -20.42
CA ALA A 547 -2.86 13.65 -20.69
C ALA A 547 -1.42 13.12 -20.74
N ARG A 548 -1.04 12.26 -19.79
CA ARG A 548 0.28 11.65 -19.72
C ARG A 548 0.55 10.73 -20.92
N ALA A 549 -0.42 9.89 -21.31
CA ALA A 549 -0.28 9.01 -22.46
C ALA A 549 0.02 9.77 -23.76
N ARG A 550 -0.68 10.89 -24.02
CA ARG A 550 -0.45 11.76 -25.19
C ARG A 550 0.91 12.46 -25.19
N LEU A 551 1.43 12.77 -24.01
CA LEU A 551 2.78 13.32 -23.85
C LEU A 551 3.85 12.24 -24.07
N GLU A 552 3.65 11.04 -23.53
CA GLU A 552 4.58 9.91 -23.69
C GLU A 552 4.59 9.36 -25.13
N SER A 553 3.48 9.42 -25.89
CA SER A 553 3.41 9.06 -27.32
C SER A 553 4.03 10.09 -28.27
N GLY A 554 4.08 11.36 -27.87
CA GLY A 554 4.59 12.47 -28.69
C GLY A 554 3.56 13.16 -29.58
N ASP A 555 2.29 12.73 -29.52
CA ASP A 555 1.19 13.30 -30.35
C ASP A 555 1.04 14.82 -30.18
N SER A 556 1.35 15.34 -28.98
CA SER A 556 1.25 16.76 -28.62
C SER A 556 2.59 17.52 -28.65
N ASP A 557 3.68 16.97 -29.19
CA ASP A 557 5.02 17.60 -29.10
C ASP A 557 5.14 18.93 -29.85
N ASN A 558 4.25 19.20 -30.82
CA ASN A 558 4.13 20.51 -31.46
C ASN A 558 3.23 21.49 -30.67
N GLU A 559 2.34 20.97 -29.81
CA GLU A 559 1.43 21.75 -28.96
C GLU A 559 2.10 22.16 -27.64
N LEU A 560 3.18 21.51 -27.21
CA LEU A 560 3.95 21.86 -26.00
C LEU A 560 4.34 23.34 -25.91
N LEU A 561 4.60 23.98 -27.05
CA LEU A 561 4.95 25.40 -27.08
C LEU A 561 3.77 26.31 -26.70
N SER A 562 2.51 25.87 -26.88
CA SER A 562 1.34 26.62 -26.40
C SER A 562 1.16 26.56 -24.88
N CYS A 563 1.83 25.65 -24.17
CA CYS A 563 1.87 25.67 -22.70
C CYS A 563 2.53 26.95 -22.15
N LEU A 564 3.36 27.63 -22.94
CA LEU A 564 3.94 28.94 -22.62
C LEU A 564 2.91 30.09 -22.68
N LEU A 565 1.72 29.85 -23.24
CA LEU A 565 0.62 30.82 -23.35
C LEU A 565 -0.42 30.66 -22.25
N ASP A 566 -0.77 29.42 -21.89
CA ASP A 566 -1.95 29.14 -21.05
C ASP A 566 -1.65 28.52 -19.68
N GLN A 567 -1.19 29.37 -18.76
CA GLN A 567 -1.08 29.03 -17.33
C GLN A 567 -2.44 28.66 -16.70
N LYS A 568 -3.58 29.17 -17.25
CA LYS A 568 -4.93 28.92 -16.72
C LYS A 568 -5.48 27.55 -17.15
N GLY A 569 -5.07 27.03 -18.31
CA GLY A 569 -5.34 25.68 -18.76
C GLY A 569 -4.63 24.65 -17.89
N MET A 570 -3.34 24.87 -17.60
CA MET A 570 -2.58 24.00 -16.69
C MET A 570 -3.14 24.00 -15.28
N ALA A 571 -3.61 25.14 -14.75
CA ALA A 571 -4.26 25.23 -13.44
C ALA A 571 -5.38 24.19 -13.25
N ARG A 572 -6.16 23.88 -14.30
CA ARG A 572 -7.27 22.89 -14.24
C ARG A 572 -6.83 21.46 -13.95
N LEU A 573 -5.54 21.14 -14.13
CA LEU A 573 -4.97 19.83 -13.81
C LEU A 573 -4.64 19.69 -12.32
N PHE A 574 -4.50 20.79 -11.57
CA PHE A 574 -4.01 20.83 -10.19
C PHE A 574 -5.09 21.17 -9.17
N ARG A 575 -4.88 20.75 -7.91
CA ARG A 575 -5.82 21.04 -6.81
C ARG A 575 -5.89 22.55 -6.58
N ASN A 576 -7.11 23.09 -6.45
CA ASN A 576 -7.39 24.52 -6.25
C ASN A 576 -6.82 25.45 -7.35
N GLY A 577 -6.49 24.94 -8.54
CA GLY A 577 -5.94 25.75 -9.63
C GLY A 577 -4.47 26.15 -9.47
N ARG A 578 -3.73 25.62 -8.48
CA ARG A 578 -2.34 26.01 -8.22
C ARG A 578 -1.36 25.11 -8.98
N VAL A 579 -0.71 25.68 -10.00
CA VAL A 579 0.38 25.04 -10.75
C VAL A 579 1.65 24.99 -9.86
N PRO A 580 2.41 23.87 -9.81
CA PRO A 580 3.65 23.80 -9.03
C PRO A 580 4.69 24.83 -9.48
N ALA A 581 5.43 25.42 -8.53
CA ALA A 581 6.36 26.52 -8.80
C ALA A 581 7.49 26.10 -9.77
N ILE A 582 7.97 24.86 -9.67
CA ILE A 582 8.97 24.30 -10.59
C ILE A 582 8.51 24.34 -12.04
N LEU A 583 7.23 24.04 -12.30
CA LEU A 583 6.70 24.06 -13.65
C LEU A 583 6.61 25.49 -14.17
N LEU A 584 6.23 26.46 -13.33
CA LEU A 584 6.23 27.88 -13.68
C LEU A 584 7.64 28.38 -14.01
N ASN A 585 8.62 28.08 -13.16
CA ASN A 585 10.03 28.45 -13.37
C ASN A 585 10.60 27.83 -14.66
N GLU A 586 10.36 26.54 -14.90
CA GLU A 586 10.81 25.85 -16.13
C GLU A 586 10.17 26.46 -17.38
N LEU A 587 8.89 26.85 -17.32
CA LEU A 587 8.21 27.52 -18.43
C LEU A 587 8.78 28.92 -18.68
N GLU A 588 9.17 29.66 -17.63
CA GLU A 588 9.84 30.96 -17.78
C GLU A 588 11.24 30.81 -18.39
N GLU A 589 12.05 29.85 -17.93
CA GLU A 589 13.35 29.53 -18.55
C GLU A 589 13.19 29.06 -20.00
N SER A 590 12.26 28.14 -20.25
CA SER A 590 11.96 27.63 -21.59
C SER A 590 11.47 28.73 -22.53
N ARG A 591 10.81 29.77 -22.01
CA ARG A 591 10.43 30.97 -22.78
C ARG A 591 11.66 31.80 -23.17
N LEU A 592 12.63 31.97 -22.29
CA LEU A 592 13.89 32.66 -22.60
C LEU A 592 14.73 31.89 -23.61
N ASP A 593 14.85 30.56 -23.46
CA ASP A 593 15.52 29.69 -24.43
C ASP A 593 14.82 29.76 -25.81
N LEU A 594 13.48 29.75 -25.83
CA LEU A 594 12.69 29.89 -27.05
C LEU A 594 12.90 31.26 -27.72
N GLU A 595 12.98 32.33 -26.94
CA GLU A 595 13.26 33.69 -27.43
C GLU A 595 14.67 33.78 -28.03
N ALA A 596 15.68 33.19 -27.38
CA ALA A 596 17.04 33.08 -27.94
C ALA A 596 17.07 32.30 -29.26
N VAL A 597 16.34 31.18 -29.36
CA VAL A 597 16.26 30.41 -30.62
C VAL A 597 15.53 31.22 -31.70
N VAL A 598 14.34 31.77 -31.44
CA VAL A 598 13.55 32.50 -32.45
C VAL A 598 14.25 33.78 -32.92
N THR A 599 14.91 34.52 -32.03
CA THR A 599 15.71 35.71 -32.40
C THR A 599 16.93 35.36 -33.26
N SER A 600 17.56 34.18 -33.05
CA SER A 600 18.69 33.74 -33.86
C SER A 600 18.35 33.56 -35.35
N PHE A 601 17.08 33.31 -35.67
CA PHE A 601 16.56 33.26 -37.05
C PHE A 601 16.05 34.62 -37.58
N SER A 602 16.39 35.74 -36.92
CA SER A 602 16.00 37.11 -37.30
C SER A 602 14.48 37.36 -37.37
N ILE A 603 13.67 36.53 -36.70
CA ILE A 603 12.22 36.76 -36.56
C ILE A 603 12.02 37.86 -35.51
N LYS A 604 11.33 38.95 -35.89
CA LYS A 604 10.94 40.01 -34.96
C LYS A 604 9.85 39.50 -34.02
N ILE A 605 10.13 39.50 -32.72
CA ILE A 605 9.17 39.23 -31.65
C ILE A 605 8.72 40.57 -31.07
N GLU A 606 7.43 40.73 -30.79
CA GLU A 606 6.93 41.87 -30.02
C GLU A 606 7.27 41.67 -28.54
N ALA A 607 8.10 42.56 -27.99
CA ALA A 607 8.58 42.48 -26.61
C ALA A 607 7.41 42.34 -25.61
N GLY A 608 7.50 41.33 -24.74
CA GLY A 608 6.51 41.06 -23.70
C GLY A 608 5.28 40.23 -24.12
N LYS A 609 5.11 39.88 -25.41
CA LYS A 609 3.98 39.04 -25.86
C LYS A 609 4.39 37.59 -26.13
N ALA A 610 4.07 36.69 -25.21
CA ALA A 610 4.30 35.25 -25.38
C ALA A 610 3.63 34.68 -26.65
N GLU A 611 2.49 35.21 -27.06
CA GLU A 611 1.79 34.84 -28.30
C GLU A 611 2.65 35.06 -29.56
N SER A 612 3.35 36.20 -29.63
CA SER A 612 4.25 36.53 -30.74
C SER A 612 5.44 35.56 -30.82
N LEU A 613 5.97 35.17 -29.66
CA LEU A 613 7.05 34.19 -29.55
C LEU A 613 6.64 32.80 -30.04
N VAL A 614 5.50 32.28 -29.56
CA VAL A 614 5.00 30.95 -29.94
C VAL A 614 4.57 30.92 -31.41
N GLN A 615 4.02 32.01 -31.94
CA GLN A 615 3.72 32.15 -33.37
C GLN A 615 4.99 32.16 -34.24
N GLY A 616 6.07 32.81 -33.77
CA GLY A 616 7.40 32.73 -34.39
C GLY A 616 7.95 31.30 -34.40
N ALA A 617 7.83 30.58 -33.29
CA ALA A 617 8.27 29.18 -33.18
C ALA A 617 7.48 28.24 -34.11
N HIS A 618 6.15 28.36 -34.18
CA HIS A 618 5.35 27.60 -35.15
C HIS A 618 5.70 27.93 -36.61
N THR A 619 6.13 29.16 -36.89
CA THR A 619 6.62 29.56 -38.21
C THR A 619 7.92 28.84 -38.56
N LEU A 620 8.88 28.74 -37.62
CA LEU A 620 10.09 27.95 -37.80
C LEU A 620 9.82 26.45 -37.99
N ILE A 621 8.84 25.88 -37.28
CA ILE A 621 8.41 24.47 -37.49
C ILE A 621 7.91 24.29 -38.93
N ARG A 622 7.03 25.18 -39.41
CA ARG A 622 6.49 25.13 -40.79
C ARG A 622 7.56 25.34 -41.87
N GLN A 623 8.64 26.05 -41.54
CA GLN A 623 9.81 26.26 -42.41
C GLN A 623 10.84 25.12 -42.35
N GLY A 624 10.60 24.07 -41.54
CA GLY A 624 11.49 22.90 -41.43
C GLY A 624 12.60 23.01 -40.37
N TYR A 625 12.72 24.15 -39.67
CA TYR A 625 13.72 24.38 -38.61
C TYR A 625 13.34 23.78 -37.24
N GLY A 626 12.31 22.93 -37.18
CA GLY A 626 11.78 22.37 -35.93
C GLY A 626 12.81 21.69 -35.02
N ARG A 627 13.90 21.13 -35.58
CA ARG A 627 15.01 20.52 -34.82
C ARG A 627 15.69 21.48 -33.84
N HIS A 628 15.70 22.78 -34.11
CA HIS A 628 16.29 23.79 -33.20
C HIS A 628 15.41 24.08 -31.98
N LEU A 629 14.13 23.72 -32.03
CA LEU A 629 13.15 23.89 -30.95
C LEU A 629 13.02 22.62 -30.09
N GLU A 630 13.61 21.51 -30.53
CA GLU A 630 13.53 20.22 -29.87
C GLU A 630 14.10 20.21 -28.44
N PRO A 631 15.23 20.91 -28.12
CA PRO A 631 15.71 21.01 -26.75
C PRO A 631 14.67 21.65 -25.80
N VAL A 632 14.01 22.72 -26.24
CA VAL A 632 12.98 23.44 -25.47
C VAL A 632 11.74 22.56 -25.26
N LYS A 633 11.27 21.90 -26.32
CA LYS A 633 10.16 20.93 -26.23
C LYS A 633 10.49 19.81 -25.24
N MET A 634 11.68 19.22 -25.34
CA MET A 634 12.11 18.10 -24.49
C MET A 634 12.30 18.50 -23.02
N ARG A 635 12.73 19.74 -22.74
CA ARG A 635 12.73 20.35 -21.39
C ARG A 635 11.32 20.40 -20.80
N ILE A 636 10.39 21.12 -21.46
CA ILE A 636 8.99 21.27 -21.04
C ILE A 636 8.32 19.89 -20.87
N LYS A 637 8.47 18.99 -21.85
CA LYS A 637 7.95 17.61 -21.83
C LYS A 637 8.46 16.83 -20.62
N THR A 638 9.75 16.94 -20.32
CA THR A 638 10.38 16.23 -19.22
C THR A 638 9.82 16.66 -17.87
N VAL A 639 9.63 17.96 -17.64
CA VAL A 639 9.06 18.47 -16.39
C VAL A 639 7.57 18.14 -16.28
N LEU A 640 6.77 18.37 -17.34
CA LEU A 640 5.35 18.05 -17.35
C LEU A 640 5.07 16.57 -17.04
N VAL A 641 5.83 15.64 -17.63
CA VAL A 641 5.66 14.19 -17.37
C VAL A 641 5.97 13.83 -15.92
N GLN A 642 6.97 14.46 -15.27
CA GLN A 642 7.24 14.23 -13.84
C GLN A 642 6.16 14.82 -12.94
N VAL A 643 5.71 16.04 -13.24
CA VAL A 643 4.62 16.71 -12.51
C VAL A 643 3.33 15.88 -12.55
N LEU A 644 2.95 15.35 -13.72
CA LEU A 644 1.76 14.50 -13.87
C LEU A 644 1.91 13.15 -13.15
N LYS A 645 3.10 12.53 -13.16
CA LYS A 645 3.37 11.29 -12.42
C LYS A 645 3.20 11.48 -10.91
N GLU A 646 3.64 12.61 -10.35
CA GLU A 646 3.51 12.85 -8.91
C GLU A 646 2.08 13.24 -8.52
N GLU A 647 1.35 13.99 -9.35
CA GLU A 647 -0.09 14.22 -9.14
C GLU A 647 -0.90 12.91 -9.22
N GLN A 648 -0.61 12.05 -10.21
CA GLN A 648 -1.24 10.72 -10.33
C GLN A 648 -1.02 9.90 -9.05
N ARG A 649 0.21 9.85 -8.54
CA ARG A 649 0.55 9.15 -7.30
C ARG A 649 -0.19 9.73 -6.08
N ARG A 650 -0.25 11.05 -5.94
CA ARG A 650 -0.97 11.71 -4.84
C ARG A 650 -2.47 11.42 -4.90
N LEU A 651 -3.06 11.45 -6.10
CA LEU A 651 -4.45 11.08 -6.32
C LEU A 651 -4.71 9.62 -5.98
N ASN A 652 -3.83 8.70 -6.38
CA ASN A 652 -3.93 7.28 -6.01
C ASN A 652 -3.87 7.09 -4.48
N LYS A 653 -2.94 7.74 -3.76
CA LYS A 653 -2.89 7.67 -2.29
C LYS A 653 -4.18 8.22 -1.65
N ALA A 654 -4.67 9.37 -2.14
CA ALA A 654 -5.92 9.96 -1.66
C ALA A 654 -7.15 9.10 -1.99
N LEU A 655 -7.16 8.44 -3.14
CA LEU A 655 -8.22 7.53 -3.58
C LEU A 655 -8.25 6.25 -2.74
N VAL A 656 -7.08 5.67 -2.42
CA VAL A 656 -6.97 4.54 -1.49
C VAL A 656 -7.55 4.91 -0.12
N VAL A 657 -7.21 6.08 0.42
CA VAL A 657 -7.79 6.56 1.70
C VAL A 657 -9.31 6.79 1.58
N SER A 658 -9.79 7.41 0.50
CA SER A 658 -11.21 7.73 0.30
C SER A 658 -12.08 6.48 0.04
N ARG A 659 -11.54 5.45 -0.62
CA ARG A 659 -12.22 4.15 -0.82
C ARG A 659 -12.34 3.35 0.47
N ARG A 660 -11.33 3.41 1.36
CA ARG A 660 -11.29 2.74 2.67
C ARG A 660 -12.23 3.33 3.74
N GLN A 661 -13.08 4.28 3.36
CA GLN A 661 -14.00 5.01 4.26
C GLN A 661 -15.48 4.83 3.86
N GLY A 662 -15.80 3.84 3.02
CA GLY A 662 -17.13 3.64 2.43
C GLY A 662 -18.12 2.81 3.27
N TYR A 663 -17.63 1.91 4.11
CA TYR A 663 -18.41 1.01 4.99
C TYR A 663 -17.67 0.80 6.32
N HIS A 664 -18.19 -0.05 7.21
CA HIS A 664 -17.42 -0.55 8.37
C HIS A 664 -16.40 -1.61 7.94
N GLU A 665 -15.53 -1.18 7.03
CA GLU A 665 -14.38 -1.87 6.46
C GLU A 665 -13.48 -2.46 7.56
N GLU A 666 -13.27 -1.73 8.66
CA GLU A 666 -12.43 -2.22 9.76
C GLU A 666 -12.96 -3.55 10.34
N GLU A 667 -14.28 -3.68 10.55
CA GLU A 667 -14.87 -4.92 11.06
C GLU A 667 -14.80 -6.04 10.01
N ALA A 668 -15.01 -5.73 8.73
CA ALA A 668 -14.88 -6.70 7.63
C ALA A 668 -13.44 -7.22 7.50
N TYR A 669 -12.44 -6.32 7.56
CA TYR A 669 -11.02 -6.70 7.57
C TYR A 669 -10.62 -7.51 8.80
N TYR A 670 -11.10 -7.19 10.00
CA TYR A 670 -10.84 -8.02 11.19
C TYR A 670 -11.38 -9.45 11.04
N ILE A 671 -12.49 -9.66 10.33
CA ILE A 671 -13.07 -10.98 10.09
C ILE A 671 -12.33 -11.70 8.95
N ASP A 672 -12.04 -11.00 7.86
CA ASP A 672 -11.26 -11.45 6.69
C ASP A 672 -9.84 -11.93 7.08
N ASP A 673 -9.07 -11.08 7.77
CA ASP A 673 -7.73 -11.40 8.31
C ASP A 673 -7.76 -12.67 9.19
N ARG A 674 -8.79 -12.81 10.05
CA ARG A 674 -8.99 -13.99 10.89
C ARG A 674 -9.30 -15.23 10.06
N THR A 675 -10.24 -15.13 9.13
CA THR A 675 -10.62 -16.25 8.26
C THR A 675 -9.43 -16.72 7.42
N GLN A 676 -8.64 -15.82 6.82
CA GLN A 676 -7.46 -16.18 6.04
C GLN A 676 -6.45 -17.01 6.87
N VAL A 677 -6.12 -16.55 8.08
CA VAL A 677 -5.20 -17.26 8.98
C VAL A 677 -5.76 -18.61 9.42
N LEU A 678 -7.06 -18.68 9.76
CA LEU A 678 -7.68 -19.93 10.22
C LEU A 678 -7.80 -20.97 9.11
N VAL A 679 -8.12 -20.56 7.88
CA VAL A 679 -8.14 -21.44 6.70
C VAL A 679 -6.75 -22.05 6.47
N ARG A 680 -5.72 -21.21 6.37
CA ARG A 680 -4.32 -21.66 6.21
C ARG A 680 -3.88 -22.60 7.34
N CYS A 681 -4.30 -22.31 8.57
CA CYS A 681 -3.98 -23.12 9.75
C CYS A 681 -4.61 -24.53 9.69
N LEU A 682 -5.81 -24.64 9.13
CA LEU A 682 -6.49 -25.91 8.88
C LEU A 682 -5.91 -26.65 7.67
N GLU A 683 -5.65 -25.95 6.56
CA GLU A 683 -4.98 -26.51 5.35
C GLU A 683 -3.63 -27.15 5.67
N LYS A 684 -2.84 -26.49 6.54
CA LYS A 684 -1.49 -26.93 6.94
C LYS A 684 -1.49 -27.91 8.13
N GLU A 685 -2.66 -28.34 8.61
CA GLU A 685 -2.85 -29.18 9.80
C GLU A 685 -2.17 -28.63 11.07
N TRP A 686 -2.00 -27.31 11.19
CA TRP A 686 -1.37 -26.67 12.34
C TRP A 686 -2.30 -26.62 13.56
N LEU A 687 -3.61 -26.55 13.32
CA LEU A 687 -4.65 -26.91 14.27
C LEU A 687 -5.20 -28.29 13.90
N LYS A 688 -5.16 -29.23 14.85
CA LYS A 688 -6.08 -30.38 14.79
C LYS A 688 -7.42 -29.94 15.38
N PRO A 689 -8.54 -30.08 14.67
CA PRO A 689 -9.85 -29.88 15.28
C PRO A 689 -10.01 -30.86 16.45
N GLN A 690 -10.49 -30.35 17.59
CA GLN A 690 -10.87 -31.14 18.77
C GLN A 690 -12.32 -31.60 18.66
#